data_AF-A0A4S9W3B9-F1
#
_entry.id   AF-A0A4S9W3B9-F1
#
_cell.length_a   1.000
_cell.length_b   1.000
_cell.length_c   1.000
_cell.angle_alpha   90.00
_cell.angle_beta   90.00
_cell.angle_gamma   90.00
#
_symmetry.space_group_name_H-M   'P 1'
#
loop_
_entity.id
_entity.type
_entity.pdbx_description
1 polymer ?
#
loop_
_entity_poly.entity_id
_entity_poly.type
_entity_poly.pdbx_seq_one_letter_code
_entity_poly.pdbx_strand_id
1 'polypeptide(L)'
;MAPQATSISLLRAASFRISNASKAELPQVAALTAQSLLSCKDIFTSPDLANQKDSDAAIALHRFNIQLTSLLGDRHVEGRWAAVVLIKAAIEAGGWETLKKSIGWVRGLLIILKKPDPPLLRCLTIVTLTRIFMLTWEFPTLIREITTPSLPTFVSTCLNNLTARPSTPQELKATLECFAQLLPRHPTIFRQHQDAVAKLLTTTFENKASGDQIMDLASRVSVLLHQCEPKNGASDKWDATLIATLHSAHSMADRTFMSIEEDWQSVTGTNFINKNILSDLYSKAQDARTPADGPVGQFITPGYQGLMNHLRLLTAYFASATSASVVGSVGAVTDLLTRLMSNTISTSSTKSTIRFKRDAVREERDALTEILPQIHVACIEVLSIILDRYGNAITPALQPFLDQIMWIFHASSANVEVRTATYVVGKKILDLNGQSLNKEAIGALRKYIVACCEDLLPTIEEKDPSNSNGNKQQSTMNADTFLKQGTTKPSAKTELAGLKSAAWDLLPTLLGQLPAEHCPIALRATMDRTAVLSRHKNAVMASTLNHTSTAKAARKGNSLLPLLAREYPTDPQVEVLLRPRMPILQTGRKATEAEAEADAMDEDDESASDDEEEQEQAEFEKVVAETSRVAESSHSGNSNDTAHKEQNLVNWALKEYVREGLGQTNTNAAGSGVATKGSEDAAEAALGQVAAGADPTEVNINKRQREEDEGRMADKRQKSIEPQAAAADDSDDDEFVVPEIVMGDSDDEDE
;
A
#
# COMPACT_ATOMS: atom_id res chain seq x y z
N MET A 1 48.27 -11.32 -18.88
CA MET A 1 49.36 -11.16 -17.90
C MET A 1 49.35 -9.78 -17.22
N ALA A 2 49.48 -8.65 -17.94
CA ALA A 2 49.48 -7.31 -17.33
C ALA A 2 48.43 -7.03 -16.23
N PRO A 3 47.12 -7.29 -16.40
CA PRO A 3 46.11 -6.93 -15.38
C PRO A 3 46.32 -7.64 -14.03
N GLN A 4 46.64 -8.94 -14.02
CA GLN A 4 46.88 -9.70 -12.79
C GLN A 4 48.02 -9.12 -11.95
N ALA A 5 49.09 -8.59 -12.58
CA ALA A 5 50.18 -7.94 -11.84
C ALA A 5 49.70 -6.66 -11.12
N THR A 6 48.77 -5.91 -11.72
CA THR A 6 48.10 -4.77 -11.08
C THR A 6 47.22 -5.24 -9.91
N SER A 7 46.37 -6.26 -10.10
CA SER A 7 45.54 -6.83 -9.04
C SER A 7 46.38 -7.35 -7.85
N ILE A 8 47.51 -8.01 -8.10
CA ILE A 8 48.39 -8.55 -7.04
C ILE A 8 49.00 -7.40 -6.24
N SER A 9 49.44 -6.32 -6.91
CA SER A 9 50.00 -5.16 -6.21
C SER A 9 48.94 -4.38 -5.40
N LEU A 10 47.72 -4.26 -5.92
CA LEU A 10 46.56 -3.70 -5.19
C LEU A 10 46.20 -4.53 -3.95
N LEU A 11 46.11 -5.86 -4.06
CA LEU A 11 45.80 -6.75 -2.93
C LEU A 11 46.91 -6.72 -1.86
N ARG A 12 48.18 -6.62 -2.26
CA ARG A 12 49.32 -6.41 -1.35
C ARG A 12 49.24 -5.06 -0.65
N ALA A 13 48.91 -3.99 -1.38
CA ALA A 13 48.73 -2.65 -0.82
C ALA A 13 47.53 -2.59 0.15
N ALA A 14 46.43 -3.29 -0.14
CA ALA A 14 45.28 -3.47 0.74
C ALA A 14 45.69 -4.10 2.08
N SER A 15 46.35 -5.27 2.05
CA SER A 15 46.86 -5.93 3.27
C SER A 15 47.83 -5.05 4.06
N PHE A 16 48.73 -4.31 3.39
CA PHE A 16 49.69 -3.42 4.03
C PHE A 16 49.03 -2.20 4.69
N ARG A 17 48.01 -1.60 4.05
CA ARG A 17 47.22 -0.51 4.64
C ARG A 17 46.48 -1.00 5.89
N ILE A 18 45.85 -2.17 5.82
CA ILE A 18 45.12 -2.77 6.95
C ILE A 18 46.07 -3.15 8.11
N SER A 19 47.33 -3.55 7.85
CA SER A 19 48.28 -3.90 8.93
C SER A 19 48.89 -2.69 9.62
N ASN A 20 48.93 -1.54 8.95
CA ASN A 20 49.65 -0.35 9.43
C ASN A 20 48.71 0.77 9.91
N ALA A 21 47.42 0.70 9.59
CA ALA A 21 46.41 1.62 10.12
C ALA A 21 46.32 1.52 11.65
N SER A 22 46.20 2.65 12.33
CA SER A 22 45.85 2.64 13.76
C SER A 22 44.42 2.14 13.94
N LYS A 23 44.10 1.70 15.16
CA LYS A 23 42.77 1.14 15.48
C LYS A 23 41.62 2.13 15.22
N ALA A 24 41.86 3.43 15.34
CA ALA A 24 40.87 4.46 15.03
C ALA A 24 40.67 4.67 13.52
N GLU A 25 41.70 4.44 12.70
CA GLU A 25 41.67 4.60 11.24
C GLU A 25 41.14 3.37 10.51
N LEU A 26 41.20 2.18 11.15
CA LEU A 26 40.76 0.90 10.57
C LEU A 26 39.38 0.96 9.87
N PRO A 27 38.33 1.62 10.40
CA PRO A 27 37.04 1.72 9.71
C PRO A 27 37.12 2.51 8.39
N GLN A 28 37.84 3.64 8.37
CA GLN A 28 38.04 4.45 7.16
C GLN A 28 38.89 3.71 6.13
N VAL A 29 39.97 3.07 6.58
CA VAL A 29 40.85 2.27 5.73
C VAL A 29 40.13 1.04 5.16
N ALA A 30 39.26 0.38 5.94
CA ALA A 30 38.43 -0.72 5.48
C ALA A 30 37.41 -0.29 4.42
N ALA A 31 36.73 0.84 4.61
CA ALA A 31 35.77 1.37 3.62
C ALA A 31 36.45 1.70 2.27
N LEU A 32 37.61 2.35 2.29
CA LEU A 32 38.41 2.62 1.09
C LEU A 32 38.95 1.34 0.45
N THR A 33 39.39 0.38 1.27
CA THR A 33 39.96 -0.87 0.78
C THR A 33 38.91 -1.78 0.15
N ALA A 34 37.69 -1.83 0.70
CA ALA A 34 36.56 -2.57 0.14
C ALA A 34 36.28 -2.23 -1.34
N GLN A 35 36.38 -0.94 -1.71
CA GLN A 35 36.26 -0.51 -3.11
C GLN A 35 37.37 -1.09 -3.98
N SER A 36 38.61 -1.13 -3.49
CA SER A 36 39.75 -1.68 -4.25
C SER A 36 39.75 -3.20 -4.43
N LEU A 37 38.98 -3.95 -3.61
CA LEU A 37 38.84 -5.40 -3.75
C LEU A 37 38.06 -5.78 -5.03
N LEU A 38 37.12 -4.95 -5.48
CA LEU A 38 36.40 -5.14 -6.73
C LEU A 38 37.35 -5.16 -7.94
N SER A 39 38.39 -4.32 -7.92
CA SER A 39 39.44 -4.29 -8.93
C SER A 39 40.38 -5.50 -8.91
N CYS A 40 40.33 -6.32 -7.84
CA CYS A 40 41.14 -7.52 -7.68
C CYS A 40 40.34 -8.82 -7.98
N LYS A 41 39.16 -8.70 -8.59
CA LYS A 41 38.21 -9.80 -8.83
C LYS A 41 38.85 -11.02 -9.49
N ASP A 42 39.74 -10.81 -10.46
CA ASP A 42 40.45 -11.85 -11.21
C ASP A 42 41.33 -12.77 -10.34
N ILE A 43 41.78 -12.30 -9.18
CA ILE A 43 42.44 -13.12 -8.16
C ILE A 43 41.41 -13.91 -7.35
N PHE A 44 40.37 -13.24 -6.85
CA PHE A 44 39.38 -13.85 -5.96
C PHE A 44 38.49 -14.90 -6.66
N THR A 45 38.32 -14.83 -7.98
CA THR A 45 37.54 -15.81 -8.77
C THR A 45 38.39 -16.94 -9.38
N SER A 46 39.71 -16.98 -9.14
CA SER A 46 40.59 -17.98 -9.77
C SER A 46 40.55 -19.33 -9.03
N PRO A 47 40.13 -20.44 -9.67
CA PRO A 47 40.03 -21.74 -9.01
C PRO A 47 41.41 -22.39 -8.77
N ASP A 48 42.32 -22.29 -9.74
CA ASP A 48 43.64 -22.94 -9.69
C ASP A 48 44.58 -22.33 -8.65
N LEU A 49 44.28 -21.13 -8.14
CA LEU A 49 45.04 -20.47 -7.08
C LEU A 49 45.11 -21.28 -5.78
N ALA A 50 44.18 -22.22 -5.56
CA ALA A 50 44.23 -23.15 -4.44
C ALA A 50 45.28 -24.26 -4.61
N ASN A 51 45.59 -24.63 -5.86
CA ASN A 51 46.56 -25.67 -6.22
C ASN A 51 47.97 -25.07 -6.37
N GLN A 52 48.07 -23.85 -6.89
CA GLN A 52 49.34 -23.11 -7.07
C GLN A 52 49.83 -22.45 -5.77
N LYS A 53 50.18 -23.26 -4.75
CA LYS A 53 50.54 -22.77 -3.41
C LYS A 53 51.68 -21.75 -3.38
N ASP A 54 52.67 -21.91 -4.28
CA ASP A 54 53.83 -21.02 -4.42
C ASP A 54 53.57 -19.81 -5.33
N SER A 55 52.34 -19.63 -5.82
CA SER A 55 51.97 -18.50 -6.67
C SER A 55 51.94 -17.18 -5.88
N ASP A 56 52.56 -16.17 -6.46
CA ASP A 56 52.68 -14.81 -5.91
C ASP A 56 51.30 -14.18 -5.57
N ALA A 57 50.25 -14.60 -6.29
CA ALA A 57 48.86 -14.26 -6.05
C ALA A 57 48.19 -15.09 -4.94
N ALA A 58 48.46 -16.41 -4.89
CA ALA A 58 47.94 -17.30 -3.84
C ALA A 58 48.44 -16.87 -2.46
N ILE A 59 49.73 -16.54 -2.36
CA ILE A 59 50.37 -16.02 -1.13
C ILE A 59 49.73 -14.70 -0.69
N ALA A 60 49.45 -13.78 -1.63
CA ALA A 60 48.79 -12.50 -1.34
C ALA A 60 47.35 -12.71 -0.82
N LEU A 61 46.57 -13.56 -1.49
CA LEU A 61 45.19 -13.90 -1.09
C LEU A 61 45.15 -14.63 0.26
N HIS A 62 46.05 -15.56 0.51
CA HIS A 62 46.13 -16.29 1.78
C HIS A 62 46.47 -15.35 2.95
N ARG A 63 47.45 -14.46 2.77
CA ARG A 63 47.81 -13.42 3.77
C ARG A 63 46.62 -12.51 4.08
N PHE A 64 45.90 -12.05 3.05
CA PHE A 64 44.70 -11.22 3.22
C PHE A 64 43.60 -11.95 3.99
N ASN A 65 43.32 -13.22 3.64
CA ASN A 65 42.29 -14.02 4.31
C ASN A 65 42.62 -14.33 5.79
N ILE A 66 43.90 -14.57 6.12
CA ILE A 66 44.36 -14.67 7.52
C ILE A 66 44.12 -13.34 8.25
N GLN A 67 44.45 -12.21 7.64
CA GLN A 67 44.30 -10.88 8.22
C GLN A 67 42.83 -10.54 8.53
N LEU A 68 41.89 -10.85 7.62
CA LEU A 68 40.45 -10.71 7.88
C LEU A 68 40.00 -11.59 9.05
N THR A 69 40.48 -12.84 9.11
CA THR A 69 40.15 -13.79 10.19
C THR A 69 40.69 -13.33 11.55
N SER A 70 41.87 -12.69 11.57
CA SER A 70 42.45 -12.09 12.77
C SER A 70 41.66 -10.87 13.25
N LEU A 71 41.26 -9.96 12.34
CA LEU A 71 40.43 -8.79 12.67
C LEU A 71 39.03 -9.18 13.18
N LEU A 72 38.44 -10.26 12.64
CA LEU A 72 37.17 -10.81 13.10
C LEU A 72 37.24 -11.28 14.57
N GLY A 73 38.43 -11.69 15.02
CA GLY A 73 38.75 -12.06 16.39
C GLY A 73 39.22 -10.91 17.30
N ASP A 74 39.40 -9.67 16.79
CA ASP A 74 39.99 -8.57 17.55
C ASP A 74 39.19 -8.26 18.82
N ARG A 75 39.91 -7.84 19.87
CA ARG A 75 39.39 -7.27 21.11
C ARG A 75 38.72 -5.91 20.88
N HIS A 76 39.17 -5.15 19.89
CA HIS A 76 38.66 -3.82 19.54
C HIS A 76 37.45 -3.88 18.60
N VAL A 77 36.50 -2.96 18.77
CA VAL A 77 35.25 -2.92 17.98
C VAL A 77 35.55 -2.52 16.54
N GLU A 78 36.52 -1.63 16.36
CA GLU A 78 36.97 -1.03 15.11
C GLU A 78 37.61 -2.07 14.19
N GLY A 79 38.42 -2.98 14.75
CA GLY A 79 38.97 -4.14 14.03
C GLY A 79 37.88 -5.12 13.60
N ARG A 80 36.92 -5.42 14.49
CA ARG A 80 35.75 -6.25 14.14
C ARG A 80 34.87 -5.63 13.06
N TRP A 81 34.66 -4.32 13.11
CA TRP A 81 33.94 -3.55 12.08
C TRP A 81 34.65 -3.63 10.73
N ALA A 82 35.97 -3.43 10.71
CA ALA A 82 36.78 -3.57 9.51
C ALA A 82 36.68 -4.98 8.92
N ALA A 83 36.70 -6.02 9.75
CA ALA A 83 36.51 -7.41 9.31
C ALA A 83 35.15 -7.62 8.63
N VAL A 84 34.04 -7.20 9.24
CA VAL A 84 32.68 -7.37 8.68
C VAL A 84 32.58 -6.76 7.28
N VAL A 85 33.02 -5.50 7.13
CA VAL A 85 32.94 -4.77 5.85
C VAL A 85 33.83 -5.40 4.77
N LEU A 86 35.07 -5.78 5.12
CA LEU A 86 36.01 -6.38 4.16
C LEU A 86 35.62 -7.81 3.78
N ILE A 87 35.05 -8.60 4.69
CA ILE A 87 34.54 -9.95 4.39
C ILE A 87 33.36 -9.86 3.41
N LYS A 88 32.42 -8.92 3.61
CA LYS A 88 31.32 -8.69 2.65
C LYS A 88 31.87 -8.37 1.25
N ALA A 89 32.80 -7.43 1.17
CA ALA A 89 33.39 -7.00 -0.11
C ALA A 89 34.22 -8.10 -0.79
N ALA A 90 34.98 -8.90 -0.03
CA ALA A 90 35.75 -10.02 -0.56
C ALA A 90 34.85 -11.13 -1.13
N ILE A 91 33.74 -11.45 -0.47
CA ILE A 91 32.76 -12.43 -0.96
C ILE A 91 32.05 -11.93 -2.21
N GLU A 92 31.67 -10.65 -2.26
CA GLU A 92 31.03 -10.05 -3.45
C GLU A 92 31.99 -9.88 -4.64
N ALA A 93 33.28 -9.65 -4.40
CA ALA A 93 34.29 -9.65 -5.45
C ALA A 93 34.60 -11.07 -5.97
N GLY A 94 34.73 -12.06 -5.07
CA GLY A 94 35.18 -13.41 -5.39
C GLY A 94 34.12 -14.42 -5.80
N GLY A 95 32.84 -14.16 -5.51
CA GLY A 95 31.75 -15.09 -5.79
C GLY A 95 32.02 -16.50 -5.27
N TRP A 96 31.74 -17.50 -6.10
CA TRP A 96 31.88 -18.94 -5.80
C TRP A 96 33.17 -19.33 -5.06
N GLU A 97 34.33 -18.93 -5.59
CA GLU A 97 35.63 -19.37 -5.08
C GLU A 97 35.96 -18.86 -3.68
N THR A 98 35.40 -17.72 -3.30
CA THR A 98 35.56 -17.16 -1.95
C THR A 98 34.41 -17.60 -1.03
N LEU A 99 33.18 -17.68 -1.56
CA LEU A 99 31.99 -18.12 -0.84
C LEU A 99 32.12 -19.56 -0.33
N LYS A 100 32.62 -20.51 -1.14
CA LYS A 100 32.82 -21.91 -0.70
C LYS A 100 33.82 -22.08 0.45
N LYS A 101 34.62 -21.04 0.76
CA LYS A 101 35.63 -21.01 1.82
C LYS A 101 35.16 -20.18 3.04
N SER A 102 33.99 -19.53 2.98
CA SER A 102 33.57 -18.53 3.98
C SER A 102 32.99 -19.08 5.28
N ILE A 103 32.87 -20.41 5.47
CA ILE A 103 32.30 -21.03 6.68
C ILE A 103 33.01 -20.59 7.97
N GLY A 104 34.34 -20.41 7.94
CA GLY A 104 35.09 -19.89 9.08
C GLY A 104 34.70 -18.45 9.44
N TRP A 105 34.48 -17.60 8.43
CA TRP A 105 34.01 -16.23 8.60
C TRP A 105 32.56 -16.18 9.09
N VAL A 106 31.66 -17.01 8.55
CA VAL A 106 30.26 -17.11 9.02
C VAL A 106 30.21 -17.47 10.51
N ARG A 107 31.00 -18.44 10.96
CA ARG A 107 31.11 -18.82 12.39
C ARG A 107 31.62 -17.65 13.24
N GLY A 108 32.63 -16.90 12.77
CA GLY A 108 33.13 -15.71 13.48
C GLY A 108 32.13 -14.55 13.52
N LEU A 109 31.41 -14.29 12.43
CA LEU A 109 30.33 -13.29 12.36
C LEU A 109 29.20 -13.62 13.34
N LEU A 110 28.81 -14.89 13.49
CA LEU A 110 27.85 -15.33 14.51
C LEU A 110 28.35 -15.11 15.95
N ILE A 111 29.66 -15.22 16.18
CA ILE A 111 30.28 -14.89 17.48
C ILE A 111 30.23 -13.37 17.74
N ILE A 112 30.45 -12.53 16.72
CA ILE A 112 30.27 -11.07 16.83
C ILE A 112 28.83 -10.71 17.18
N LEU A 113 27.86 -11.32 16.49
CA LEU A 113 26.43 -11.03 16.73
C LEU A 113 25.98 -11.40 18.16
N LYS A 114 26.68 -12.31 18.85
CA LYS A 114 26.45 -12.68 20.26
C LYS A 114 27.18 -11.78 21.27
N LYS A 115 28.19 -11.00 20.86
CA LYS A 115 28.91 -10.07 21.75
C LYS A 115 28.04 -8.86 22.11
N PRO A 116 28.31 -8.17 23.24
CA PRO A 116 27.70 -6.88 23.58
C PRO A 116 28.30 -5.74 22.74
N ASP A 117 28.30 -5.90 21.42
CA ASP A 117 28.90 -4.95 20.47
C ASP A 117 27.90 -3.84 20.08
N PRO A 118 28.36 -2.65 19.64
CA PRO A 118 27.47 -1.52 19.34
C PRO A 118 26.42 -1.82 18.24
N PRO A 119 25.23 -1.18 18.30
CA PRO A 119 24.13 -1.36 17.34
C PRO A 119 24.57 -1.46 15.88
N LEU A 120 25.33 -0.48 15.38
CA LEU A 120 25.77 -0.41 13.99
C LEU A 120 26.60 -1.62 13.56
N LEU A 121 27.45 -2.17 14.44
CA LEU A 121 28.24 -3.37 14.13
C LEU A 121 27.34 -4.61 14.06
N ARG A 122 26.32 -4.70 14.93
CA ARG A 122 25.33 -5.79 14.89
C ARG A 122 24.46 -5.70 13.63
N CYS A 123 24.01 -4.51 13.23
CA CYS A 123 23.31 -4.30 11.95
C CYS A 123 24.16 -4.71 10.73
N LEU A 124 25.43 -4.26 10.65
CA LEU A 124 26.33 -4.65 9.56
C LEU A 124 26.63 -6.15 9.56
N THR A 125 26.70 -6.79 10.72
CA THR A 125 26.87 -8.24 10.85
C THR A 125 25.64 -9.00 10.35
N ILE A 126 24.43 -8.52 10.67
CA ILE A 126 23.16 -9.05 10.13
C ILE A 126 23.16 -8.94 8.61
N VAL A 127 23.32 -7.73 8.05
CA VAL A 127 23.33 -7.49 6.59
C VAL A 127 24.39 -8.34 5.87
N THR A 128 25.56 -8.52 6.47
CA THR A 128 26.64 -9.35 5.88
C THR A 128 26.28 -10.83 5.90
N LEU A 129 25.75 -11.36 7.01
CA LEU A 129 25.30 -12.76 7.08
C LEU A 129 24.12 -13.02 6.14
N THR A 130 23.12 -12.12 6.09
CA THR A 130 22.02 -12.16 5.12
C THR A 130 22.56 -12.22 3.69
N ARG A 131 23.53 -11.36 3.33
CA ARG A 131 24.13 -11.35 1.99
C ARG A 131 24.86 -12.65 1.65
N ILE A 132 25.56 -13.26 2.61
CA ILE A 132 26.21 -14.57 2.43
C ILE A 132 25.16 -15.65 2.15
N PHE A 133 24.13 -15.78 2.99
CA PHE A 133 23.08 -16.78 2.81
C PHE A 133 22.34 -16.59 1.47
N MET A 134 22.03 -15.33 1.10
CA MET A 134 21.42 -14.98 -0.18
C MET A 134 22.29 -15.35 -1.40
N LEU A 135 23.63 -15.31 -1.28
CA LEU A 135 24.58 -15.71 -2.33
C LEU A 135 24.80 -17.23 -2.39
N THR A 136 24.61 -17.98 -1.30
CA THR A 136 24.66 -19.46 -1.36
C THR A 136 23.45 -20.08 -2.06
N TRP A 137 22.38 -19.31 -2.27
CA TRP A 137 21.09 -19.81 -2.78
C TRP A 137 21.18 -20.50 -4.15
N GLU A 138 22.07 -20.03 -5.02
CA GLU A 138 22.28 -20.61 -6.36
C GLU A 138 23.01 -21.96 -6.32
N PHE A 139 23.47 -22.41 -5.14
CA PHE A 139 24.41 -23.52 -5.00
C PHE A 139 24.01 -24.50 -3.87
N PRO A 140 23.28 -25.59 -4.18
CA PRO A 140 22.74 -26.52 -3.19
C PRO A 140 23.77 -27.17 -2.23
N THR A 141 25.04 -27.27 -2.61
CA THR A 141 26.12 -27.73 -1.72
C THR A 141 26.42 -26.70 -0.62
N LEU A 142 26.59 -25.42 -0.96
CA LEU A 142 26.86 -24.37 0.03
C LEU A 142 25.64 -24.04 0.89
N ILE A 143 24.42 -24.29 0.42
CA ILE A 143 23.25 -24.26 1.31
C ILE A 143 23.43 -25.31 2.43
N ARG A 144 23.78 -26.56 2.09
CA ARG A 144 23.99 -27.65 3.05
C ARG A 144 25.20 -27.43 3.96
N GLU A 145 26.31 -26.94 3.42
CA GLU A 145 27.59 -26.79 4.14
C GLU A 145 27.67 -25.51 5.00
N ILE A 146 27.05 -24.41 4.54
CA ILE A 146 27.20 -23.08 5.14
C ILE A 146 25.90 -22.59 5.74
N THR A 147 24.82 -22.52 4.96
CA THR A 147 23.60 -21.82 5.36
C THR A 147 22.76 -22.62 6.35
N THR A 148 22.36 -23.85 6.02
CA THR A 148 21.56 -24.74 6.87
C THR A 148 22.12 -24.91 8.30
N PRO A 149 23.42 -25.20 8.53
CA PRO A 149 23.96 -25.32 9.89
C PRO A 149 24.11 -23.97 10.63
N SER A 150 24.13 -22.84 9.91
CA SER A 150 24.37 -21.51 10.51
C SER A 150 23.08 -20.73 10.79
N LEU A 151 22.05 -20.91 9.95
CA LEU A 151 20.84 -20.09 9.94
C LEU A 151 19.97 -20.23 11.21
N PRO A 152 19.76 -21.42 11.82
CA PRO A 152 19.02 -21.51 13.10
C PRO A 152 19.71 -20.71 14.22
N THR A 153 21.05 -20.81 14.31
CA THR A 153 21.84 -20.04 15.26
C THR A 153 21.73 -18.54 15.01
N PHE A 154 21.70 -18.13 13.74
CA PHE A 154 21.54 -16.72 13.34
C PHE A 154 20.18 -16.17 13.76
N VAL A 155 19.07 -16.80 13.33
CA VAL A 155 17.71 -16.34 13.61
C VAL A 155 17.44 -16.28 15.11
N SER A 156 17.82 -17.33 15.86
CA SER A 156 17.76 -17.32 17.33
C SER A 156 18.58 -16.19 17.97
N THR A 157 19.78 -15.91 17.46
CA THR A 157 20.62 -14.81 17.98
C THR A 157 20.02 -13.43 17.68
N CYS A 158 19.44 -13.22 16.49
CA CYS A 158 18.71 -12.00 16.14
C CYS A 158 17.53 -11.77 17.10
N LEU A 159 16.66 -12.77 17.27
CA LEU A 159 15.51 -12.69 18.16
C LEU A 159 15.92 -12.40 19.62
N ASN A 160 16.89 -13.15 20.15
CA ASN A 160 17.40 -12.97 21.52
C ASN A 160 18.04 -11.57 21.74
N ASN A 161 18.65 -10.98 20.70
CA ASN A 161 19.21 -9.64 20.80
C ASN A 161 18.13 -8.54 20.90
N LEU A 162 16.97 -8.74 20.27
CA LEU A 162 15.85 -7.80 20.28
C LEU A 162 14.95 -7.97 21.53
N THR A 163 14.93 -9.15 22.16
CA THR A 163 14.11 -9.41 23.36
C THR A 163 14.86 -9.18 24.68
N ALA A 164 16.16 -9.47 24.74
CA ALA A 164 16.93 -9.36 25.99
C ALA A 164 17.41 -7.94 26.33
N ARG A 165 17.22 -6.97 25.41
CA ARG A 165 17.69 -5.59 25.51
C ARG A 165 16.71 -4.64 24.80
N PRO A 166 16.61 -3.36 25.18
CA PRO A 166 15.88 -2.38 24.40
C PRO A 166 16.49 -2.27 23.00
N SER A 167 15.75 -2.73 21.99
CA SER A 167 16.20 -2.77 20.60
C SER A 167 16.28 -1.36 20.00
N THR A 168 17.34 -1.05 19.27
CA THR A 168 17.36 0.18 18.47
C THR A 168 16.47 0.03 17.22
N PRO A 169 15.79 1.09 16.74
CA PRO A 169 14.97 1.01 15.53
C PRO A 169 15.74 0.52 14.29
N GLN A 170 17.06 0.79 14.23
CA GLN A 170 17.94 0.32 13.17
C GLN A 170 18.19 -1.20 13.24
N GLU A 171 18.34 -1.78 14.43
CA GLU A 171 18.48 -3.24 14.60
C GLU A 171 17.19 -3.98 14.27
N LEU A 172 16.05 -3.43 14.71
CA LEU A 172 14.73 -3.99 14.40
C LEU A 172 14.48 -3.96 12.90
N LYS A 173 14.70 -2.81 12.24
CA LYS A 173 14.63 -2.67 10.78
C LYS A 173 15.53 -3.68 10.06
N ALA A 174 16.82 -3.72 10.38
CA ALA A 174 17.78 -4.63 9.74
C ALA A 174 17.41 -6.13 9.94
N THR A 175 16.81 -6.47 11.08
CA THR A 175 16.34 -7.84 11.35
C THR A 175 15.09 -8.19 10.54
N LEU A 176 14.11 -7.28 10.44
CA LEU A 176 12.90 -7.48 9.65
C LEU A 176 13.20 -7.52 8.14
N GLU A 177 14.06 -6.63 7.62
CA GLU A 177 14.56 -6.68 6.23
C GLU A 177 15.24 -8.02 5.91
N CYS A 178 16.04 -8.52 6.86
CA CYS A 178 16.69 -9.82 6.78
C CYS A 178 15.68 -10.98 6.76
N PHE A 179 14.70 -10.98 7.66
CA PHE A 179 13.66 -12.03 7.71
C PHE A 179 12.78 -12.01 6.45
N ALA A 180 12.41 -10.84 5.93
CA ALA A 180 11.65 -10.69 4.68
C ALA A 180 12.40 -11.23 3.43
N GLN A 181 13.74 -11.33 3.48
CA GLN A 181 14.57 -11.90 2.42
C GLN A 181 14.83 -13.40 2.59
N LEU A 182 15.07 -13.85 3.83
CA LEU A 182 15.50 -15.23 4.11
C LEU A 182 14.34 -16.20 4.36
N LEU A 183 13.21 -15.74 4.91
CA LEU A 183 12.07 -16.61 5.24
C LEU A 183 11.51 -17.31 3.98
N PRO A 184 11.24 -16.63 2.84
CA PRO A 184 10.71 -17.30 1.64
C PRO A 184 11.66 -18.33 1.02
N ARG A 185 12.96 -18.25 1.34
CA ARG A 185 14.01 -19.16 0.85
C ARG A 185 14.26 -20.33 1.79
N HIS A 186 14.08 -20.12 3.09
CA HIS A 186 14.37 -21.12 4.12
C HIS A 186 13.20 -21.35 5.11
N PRO A 187 11.94 -21.51 4.65
CA PRO A 187 10.77 -21.54 5.52
C PRO A 187 10.81 -22.67 6.56
N THR A 188 11.38 -23.82 6.18
CA THR A 188 11.55 -24.98 7.06
C THR A 188 12.44 -24.70 8.27
N ILE A 189 13.40 -23.78 8.16
CA ILE A 189 14.26 -23.34 9.27
C ILE A 189 13.53 -22.29 10.11
N PHE A 190 12.78 -21.37 9.49
CA PHE A 190 11.98 -20.37 10.22
C PHE A 190 10.81 -20.96 11.01
N ARG A 191 10.27 -22.12 10.62
CA ARG A 191 9.22 -22.85 11.37
C ARG A 191 9.55 -23.04 12.86
N GLN A 192 10.80 -23.37 13.22
CA GLN A 192 11.23 -23.55 14.62
C GLN A 192 11.26 -22.25 15.43
N HIS A 193 11.06 -21.10 14.78
CA HIS A 193 11.11 -19.77 15.37
C HIS A 193 9.83 -18.96 15.10
N GLN A 194 8.80 -19.55 14.47
CA GLN A 194 7.56 -18.90 14.04
C GLN A 194 6.87 -18.14 15.18
N ASP A 195 6.67 -18.76 16.35
CA ASP A 195 6.09 -18.12 17.53
C ASP A 195 6.90 -16.94 18.06
N ALA A 196 8.23 -17.00 17.96
CA ALA A 196 9.13 -15.97 18.45
C ALA A 196 9.18 -14.76 17.48
N VAL A 197 9.10 -15.02 16.17
CA VAL A 197 8.89 -13.97 15.17
C VAL A 197 7.51 -13.34 15.34
N ALA A 198 6.44 -14.14 15.50
CA ALA A 198 5.09 -13.63 15.71
C ALA A 198 5.01 -12.71 16.96
N LYS A 199 5.60 -13.12 18.09
CA LYS A 199 5.66 -12.29 19.32
C LYS A 199 6.44 -10.98 19.10
N LEU A 200 7.54 -10.99 18.35
CA LEU A 200 8.29 -9.78 17.99
C LEU A 200 7.45 -8.84 17.10
N LEU A 201 6.63 -9.38 16.20
CA LEU A 201 5.74 -8.58 15.37
C LEU A 201 4.62 -7.95 16.21
N THR A 202 3.98 -8.71 17.10
CA THR A 202 2.98 -8.18 18.04
C THR A 202 3.52 -7.00 18.84
N THR A 203 4.69 -7.13 19.48
CA THR A 203 5.29 -6.02 20.25
C THR A 203 5.77 -4.87 19.36
N THR A 204 6.05 -5.11 18.08
CA THR A 204 6.35 -4.04 17.10
C THR A 204 5.10 -3.24 16.74
N PHE A 205 3.96 -3.91 16.54
CA PHE A 205 2.66 -3.29 16.23
C PHE A 205 2.04 -2.55 17.42
N GLU A 206 2.28 -3.02 18.64
CA GLU A 206 1.86 -2.35 19.89
C GLU A 206 2.72 -1.12 20.22
N ASN A 207 3.97 -1.08 19.76
CA ASN A 207 4.91 -0.01 20.04
C ASN A 207 4.63 1.25 19.19
N LYS A 208 3.96 2.23 19.81
CA LYS A 208 3.63 3.53 19.19
C LYS A 208 4.84 4.40 18.79
N ALA A 209 6.07 3.99 19.10
CA ALA A 209 7.31 4.62 18.64
C ALA A 209 7.94 3.94 17.40
N SER A 210 7.31 2.89 16.85
CA SER A 210 7.69 2.28 15.57
C SER A 210 7.37 3.22 14.42
N GLY A 211 8.39 3.74 13.72
CA GLY A 211 8.19 4.53 12.49
C GLY A 211 7.74 3.67 11.31
N ASP A 212 7.05 4.28 10.33
CA ASP A 212 6.29 3.58 9.28
C ASP A 212 7.06 2.46 8.57
N GLN A 213 8.28 2.74 8.11
CA GLN A 213 9.12 1.75 7.43
C GLN A 213 9.34 0.46 8.23
N ILE A 214 9.30 0.51 9.57
CA ILE A 214 9.39 -0.66 10.45
C ILE A 214 8.05 -1.40 10.50
N MET A 215 6.94 -0.67 10.53
CA MET A 215 5.58 -1.22 10.52
C MET A 215 5.29 -1.92 9.18
N ASP A 216 5.71 -1.34 8.06
CA ASP A 216 5.49 -1.91 6.73
C ASP A 216 6.32 -3.20 6.53
N LEU A 217 7.56 -3.20 7.06
CA LEU A 217 8.40 -4.40 7.14
C LEU A 217 7.82 -5.45 8.09
N ALA A 218 7.23 -5.05 9.22
CA ALA A 218 6.56 -5.95 10.16
C ALA A 218 5.32 -6.59 9.50
N SER A 219 4.48 -5.81 8.82
CA SER A 219 3.34 -6.30 8.03
C SER A 219 3.79 -7.30 6.97
N ARG A 220 4.86 -6.99 6.21
CA ARG A 220 5.42 -7.91 5.21
C ARG A 220 5.93 -9.21 5.84
N VAL A 221 6.69 -9.16 6.93
CA VAL A 221 7.18 -10.37 7.61
C VAL A 221 6.01 -11.16 8.22
N SER A 222 5.00 -10.48 8.76
CA SER A 222 3.77 -11.09 9.30
C SER A 222 3.03 -11.90 8.24
N VAL A 223 2.77 -11.30 7.07
CA VAL A 223 2.17 -11.99 5.92
C VAL A 223 3.03 -13.19 5.52
N LEU A 224 4.36 -13.03 5.37
CA LEU A 224 5.25 -14.11 4.93
C LEU A 224 5.30 -15.34 5.85
N LEU A 225 4.85 -15.25 7.11
CA LEU A 225 4.82 -16.41 8.03
C LEU A 225 3.96 -17.58 7.54
N HIS A 226 3.00 -17.38 6.62
CA HIS A 226 2.24 -18.49 6.01
C HIS A 226 3.16 -19.55 5.36
N GLN A 227 4.31 -19.13 4.83
CA GLN A 227 5.25 -20.00 4.13
C GLN A 227 5.96 -20.97 5.07
N CYS A 228 5.95 -20.70 6.39
CA CYS A 228 6.50 -21.59 7.40
C CYS A 228 5.65 -22.84 7.63
N GLU A 229 4.38 -22.91 7.21
CA GLU A 229 3.51 -24.07 7.47
C GLU A 229 3.99 -25.38 6.79
N PRO A 230 3.65 -26.56 7.33
CA PRO A 230 4.07 -27.85 6.77
C PRO A 230 3.17 -28.30 5.60
N LYS A 231 3.80 -28.86 4.56
CA LYS A 231 3.14 -29.33 3.32
C LYS A 231 2.37 -28.18 2.62
N ASN A 232 1.37 -28.49 1.80
CA ASN A 232 0.72 -27.51 0.92
C ASN A 232 -0.18 -26.49 1.66
N GLY A 233 -0.39 -26.64 2.97
CA GLY A 233 -1.27 -25.77 3.78
C GLY A 233 -0.80 -24.31 3.94
N ALA A 234 0.24 -23.89 3.22
CA ALA A 234 0.65 -22.49 3.13
C ALA A 234 -0.42 -21.61 2.44
N SER A 235 -1.21 -22.14 1.48
CA SER A 235 -2.37 -21.41 0.93
C SER A 235 -3.47 -21.31 1.99
N ASP A 236 -3.96 -22.44 2.48
CA ASP A 236 -5.01 -22.52 3.49
C ASP A 236 -4.73 -21.59 4.69
N LYS A 237 -3.45 -21.50 5.10
CA LYS A 237 -3.01 -20.57 6.13
C LYS A 237 -3.07 -19.11 5.70
N TRP A 238 -2.55 -18.76 4.51
CA TRP A 238 -2.62 -17.40 3.96
C TRP A 238 -4.08 -16.92 3.87
N ASP A 239 -4.95 -17.76 3.32
CA ASP A 239 -6.39 -17.52 3.15
C ASP A 239 -7.08 -17.33 4.52
N ALA A 240 -6.82 -18.23 5.48
CA ALA A 240 -7.35 -18.12 6.84
C ALA A 240 -6.81 -16.88 7.59
N THR A 241 -5.54 -16.50 7.40
CA THR A 241 -4.98 -15.30 8.04
C THR A 241 -5.47 -14.02 7.39
N LEU A 242 -5.73 -13.99 6.07
CA LEU A 242 -6.38 -12.88 5.39
C LEU A 242 -7.80 -12.67 5.92
N ILE A 243 -8.59 -13.74 6.01
CA ILE A 243 -9.96 -13.69 6.56
C ILE A 243 -9.92 -13.22 8.03
N ALA A 244 -9.02 -13.75 8.86
CA ALA A 244 -8.85 -13.28 10.24
C ALA A 244 -8.42 -11.80 10.33
N THR A 245 -7.62 -11.31 9.36
CA THR A 245 -7.21 -9.90 9.26
C THR A 245 -8.42 -9.03 8.92
N LEU A 246 -9.29 -9.45 7.99
CA LEU A 246 -10.53 -8.74 7.64
C LEU A 246 -11.52 -8.70 8.81
N HIS A 247 -11.75 -9.84 9.49
CA HIS A 247 -12.57 -9.89 10.70
C HIS A 247 -12.05 -8.93 11.78
N SER A 248 -10.73 -8.88 11.96
CA SER A 248 -10.09 -7.98 12.92
C SER A 248 -10.15 -6.50 12.47
N ALA A 249 -10.07 -6.21 11.17
CA ALA A 249 -10.26 -4.87 10.64
C ALA A 249 -11.68 -4.33 10.86
N HIS A 250 -12.72 -5.11 10.55
CA HIS A 250 -14.11 -4.74 10.86
C HIS A 250 -14.34 -4.59 12.38
N SER A 251 -13.71 -5.45 13.19
CA SER A 251 -13.74 -5.36 14.67
C SER A 251 -13.10 -4.07 15.20
N MET A 252 -12.04 -3.57 14.57
CA MET A 252 -11.43 -2.28 14.91
C MET A 252 -12.22 -1.09 14.31
N ALA A 253 -12.90 -1.27 13.18
CA ALA A 253 -13.84 -0.29 12.64
C ALA A 253 -15.06 -0.11 13.58
N ASP A 254 -15.64 -1.19 14.09
CA ASP A 254 -16.72 -1.19 15.10
C ASP A 254 -16.35 -0.36 16.35
N ARG A 255 -15.07 -0.35 16.74
CA ARG A 255 -14.56 0.49 17.84
C ARG A 255 -14.33 1.94 17.42
N THR A 256 -13.74 2.16 16.24
CA THR A 256 -13.41 3.50 15.72
C THR A 256 -14.67 4.32 15.49
N PHE A 257 -15.66 3.74 14.83
CA PHE A 257 -16.92 4.39 14.45
C PHE A 257 -18.04 4.16 15.47
N MET A 258 -17.70 3.85 16.73
CA MET A 258 -18.69 3.53 17.76
C MET A 258 -19.68 4.67 18.05
N SER A 259 -19.32 5.92 17.79
CA SER A 259 -20.18 7.11 17.92
C SER A 259 -20.90 7.52 16.62
N ILE A 260 -20.73 6.76 15.54
CA ILE A 260 -21.41 6.94 14.24
C ILE A 260 -22.57 5.95 14.10
N GLU A 261 -23.59 6.34 13.35
CA GLU A 261 -24.67 5.50 12.83
C GLU A 261 -24.35 5.11 11.38
N GLU A 262 -23.74 3.94 11.19
CA GLU A 262 -23.39 3.42 9.87
C GLU A 262 -24.61 2.79 9.16
N ASP A 263 -24.91 3.22 7.93
CA ASP A 263 -25.91 2.58 7.06
C ASP A 263 -25.37 1.33 6.32
N TRP A 264 -24.05 1.09 6.35
CA TRP A 264 -23.43 -0.07 5.70
C TRP A 264 -23.91 -1.39 6.31
N GLN A 265 -24.20 -2.35 5.43
CA GLN A 265 -24.48 -3.74 5.76
C GLN A 265 -23.56 -4.64 4.93
N SER A 266 -22.92 -5.63 5.57
CA SER A 266 -21.98 -6.53 4.91
C SER A 266 -22.66 -7.37 3.84
N VAL A 267 -22.23 -7.22 2.58
CA VAL A 267 -22.67 -8.09 1.48
C VAL A 267 -22.07 -9.50 1.57
N THR A 268 -21.05 -9.70 2.42
CA THR A 268 -20.43 -11.01 2.68
C THR A 268 -21.03 -11.78 3.86
N GLY A 269 -22.13 -11.29 4.45
CA GLY A 269 -22.94 -12.01 5.44
C GLY A 269 -22.27 -12.22 6.81
N THR A 270 -21.15 -11.53 7.05
CA THR A 270 -20.31 -11.74 8.23
C THR A 270 -20.67 -10.78 9.37
N ASN A 271 -21.04 -11.35 10.52
CA ASN A 271 -21.35 -10.58 11.73
C ASN A 271 -20.09 -10.47 12.61
N PHE A 272 -19.47 -9.29 12.65
CA PHE A 272 -18.09 -9.14 13.14
C PHE A 272 -17.93 -9.00 14.66
N ILE A 273 -18.84 -8.32 15.37
CA ILE A 273 -18.88 -8.25 16.85
C ILE A 273 -20.33 -8.32 17.34
N ASN A 274 -20.54 -8.92 18.52
CA ASN A 274 -21.75 -8.71 19.32
C ASN A 274 -21.80 -7.25 19.82
N LYS A 275 -22.41 -6.36 19.03
CA LYS A 275 -22.45 -4.90 19.25
C LYS A 275 -22.92 -4.49 20.65
N ASN A 276 -23.72 -5.33 21.32
CA ASN A 276 -24.21 -5.09 22.68
C ASN A 276 -23.08 -4.99 23.72
N ILE A 277 -22.01 -5.79 23.56
CA ILE A 277 -20.86 -5.79 24.49
C ILE A 277 -20.04 -4.51 24.33
N LEU A 278 -19.80 -4.06 23.08
CA LEU A 278 -19.16 -2.76 22.86
C LEU A 278 -20.03 -1.60 23.35
N SER A 279 -21.36 -1.69 23.25
CA SER A 279 -22.26 -0.65 23.76
C SER A 279 -22.22 -0.49 25.28
N ASP A 280 -22.12 -1.60 26.03
CA ASP A 280 -21.98 -1.59 27.50
C ASP A 280 -20.59 -1.11 27.96
N LEU A 281 -19.54 -1.32 27.16
CA LEU A 281 -18.22 -0.77 27.43
C LEU A 281 -18.13 0.72 27.05
N TYR A 282 -18.79 1.14 25.96
CA TYR A 282 -18.78 2.52 25.48
C TYR A 282 -19.54 3.47 26.43
N SER A 283 -20.69 3.06 26.96
CA SER A 283 -21.39 3.85 27.98
C SER A 283 -20.56 4.03 29.26
N LYS A 284 -19.83 3.00 29.69
CA LYS A 284 -18.89 3.10 30.83
C LYS A 284 -17.71 4.04 30.55
N ALA A 285 -17.29 4.18 29.30
CA ALA A 285 -16.31 5.18 28.89
C ALA A 285 -16.89 6.60 28.81
N GLN A 286 -18.18 6.77 28.49
CA GLN A 286 -18.85 8.09 28.53
C GLN A 286 -18.92 8.66 29.97
N ASP A 287 -19.06 7.80 30.99
CA ASP A 287 -19.01 8.18 32.41
C ASP A 287 -17.58 8.41 32.97
N ALA A 288 -16.54 8.29 32.14
CA ALA A 288 -15.16 8.33 32.58
C ALA A 288 -14.70 9.72 33.05
N ARG A 289 -13.85 9.75 34.09
CA ARG A 289 -13.31 10.99 34.67
C ARG A 289 -11.95 11.41 34.14
N THR A 290 -11.34 10.62 33.24
CA THR A 290 -10.05 10.93 32.62
C THR A 290 -10.18 10.82 31.10
N PRO A 291 -9.50 11.66 30.30
CA PRO A 291 -9.54 11.54 28.84
C PRO A 291 -8.96 10.21 28.31
N ALA A 292 -8.07 9.57 29.08
CA ALA A 292 -7.50 8.26 28.73
C ALA A 292 -8.52 7.12 28.91
N ASP A 293 -9.41 7.25 29.89
CA ASP A 293 -10.50 6.31 30.13
C ASP A 293 -11.78 6.65 29.34
N GLY A 294 -11.84 7.84 28.73
CA GLY A 294 -12.96 8.30 27.92
C GLY A 294 -13.04 7.64 26.53
N PRO A 295 -14.11 7.93 25.75
CA PRO A 295 -14.36 7.24 24.48
C PRO A 295 -13.23 7.43 23.45
N VAL A 296 -12.60 8.61 23.42
CA VAL A 296 -11.46 8.88 22.53
C VAL A 296 -10.25 8.03 22.90
N GLY A 297 -9.98 7.85 24.20
CA GLY A 297 -8.85 7.08 24.72
C GLY A 297 -9.04 5.56 24.62
N GLN A 298 -10.24 5.04 24.88
CA GLN A 298 -10.52 3.60 24.89
C GLN A 298 -11.03 3.04 23.55
N PHE A 299 -11.75 3.82 22.74
CA PHE A 299 -12.40 3.35 21.51
C PHE A 299 -11.75 3.92 20.25
N ILE A 300 -11.74 5.24 20.09
CA ILE A 300 -11.35 5.89 18.82
C ILE A 300 -9.85 5.74 18.57
N THR A 301 -8.99 6.12 19.52
CA THR A 301 -7.53 6.04 19.34
C THR A 301 -7.02 4.59 19.17
N PRO A 302 -7.44 3.60 19.99
CA PRO A 302 -6.99 2.21 19.82
C PRO A 302 -7.64 1.56 18.60
N GLY A 303 -8.91 1.87 18.31
CA GLY A 303 -9.64 1.48 17.11
C GLY A 303 -8.88 1.89 15.86
N TYR A 304 -8.58 3.18 15.73
CA TYR A 304 -7.84 3.76 14.61
C TYR A 304 -6.45 3.12 14.44
N GLN A 305 -5.66 3.04 15.51
CA GLN A 305 -4.30 2.46 15.45
C GLN A 305 -4.32 0.99 15.05
N GLY A 306 -5.30 0.22 15.55
CA GLY A 306 -5.52 -1.15 15.10
C GLY A 306 -5.95 -1.22 13.63
N LEU A 307 -6.91 -0.39 13.22
CA LEU A 307 -7.44 -0.38 11.85
C LEU A 307 -6.34 -0.09 10.82
N MET A 308 -5.49 0.92 11.07
CA MET A 308 -4.36 1.26 10.20
C MET A 308 -3.34 0.11 10.10
N ASN A 309 -3.07 -0.60 11.19
CA ASN A 309 -2.21 -1.79 11.15
C ASN A 309 -2.83 -2.92 10.29
N HIS A 310 -4.15 -3.11 10.35
CA HIS A 310 -4.83 -4.11 9.51
C HIS A 310 -4.89 -3.69 8.03
N LEU A 311 -5.08 -2.41 7.72
CA LEU A 311 -4.98 -1.89 6.34
C LEU A 311 -3.57 -2.12 5.77
N ARG A 312 -2.50 -1.83 6.53
CA ARG A 312 -1.12 -2.13 6.11
C ARG A 312 -0.85 -3.62 5.94
N LEU A 313 -1.50 -4.49 6.73
CA LEU A 313 -1.45 -5.94 6.51
C LEU A 313 -2.14 -6.32 5.18
N LEU A 314 -3.30 -5.76 4.85
CA LEU A 314 -3.97 -5.97 3.56
C LEU A 314 -3.10 -5.51 2.37
N THR A 315 -2.49 -4.33 2.46
CA THR A 315 -1.48 -3.85 1.49
C THR A 315 -0.35 -4.88 1.34
N ALA A 316 0.17 -5.42 2.46
CA ALA A 316 1.22 -6.43 2.45
C ALA A 316 0.78 -7.80 1.90
N TYR A 317 -0.50 -8.21 2.06
CA TYR A 317 -1.04 -9.44 1.46
C TYR A 317 -1.01 -9.36 -0.07
N PHE A 318 -1.56 -8.30 -0.66
CA PHE A 318 -1.62 -8.16 -2.13
C PHE A 318 -0.28 -7.82 -2.78
N ALA A 319 0.62 -7.12 -2.07
CA ALA A 319 1.97 -6.82 -2.57
C ALA A 319 2.96 -8.00 -2.44
N SER A 320 2.66 -9.04 -1.67
CA SER A 320 3.58 -10.16 -1.43
C SER A 320 3.44 -11.29 -2.46
N ALA A 321 4.58 -11.74 -3.00
CA ALA A 321 4.62 -12.94 -3.84
C ALA A 321 4.49 -14.23 -2.98
N THR A 322 3.57 -15.09 -3.38
CA THR A 322 3.35 -16.43 -2.82
C THR A 322 4.06 -17.50 -3.66
N SER A 323 4.39 -18.64 -3.04
CA SER A 323 4.96 -19.81 -3.73
C SER A 323 3.90 -20.76 -4.32
N ALA A 324 2.63 -20.53 -3.99
CA ALA A 324 1.46 -21.26 -4.50
C ALA A 324 0.34 -20.25 -4.87
N SER A 325 -0.69 -20.74 -5.57
CA SER A 325 -1.94 -19.98 -5.75
C SER A 325 -2.63 -19.77 -4.40
N VAL A 326 -3.35 -18.65 -4.24
CA VAL A 326 -4.08 -18.26 -3.02
C VAL A 326 -5.38 -17.52 -3.38
N VAL A 327 -6.36 -17.49 -2.47
CA VAL A 327 -7.72 -16.97 -2.71
C VAL A 327 -7.88 -15.57 -2.10
N GLY A 328 -7.39 -14.57 -2.83
CA GLY A 328 -7.35 -13.16 -2.40
C GLY A 328 -8.68 -12.48 -2.05
N SER A 329 -9.84 -13.14 -2.24
CA SER A 329 -11.13 -12.75 -1.66
C SER A 329 -11.52 -11.27 -1.86
N VAL A 330 -11.25 -10.72 -3.04
CA VAL A 330 -11.32 -9.27 -3.35
C VAL A 330 -12.69 -8.66 -3.02
N GLY A 331 -13.79 -9.42 -3.15
CA GLY A 331 -15.13 -8.95 -2.74
C GLY A 331 -15.26 -8.64 -1.25
N ALA A 332 -14.65 -9.43 -0.36
CA ALA A 332 -14.66 -9.18 1.09
C ALA A 332 -13.75 -8.00 1.48
N VAL A 333 -12.65 -7.80 0.74
CA VAL A 333 -11.81 -6.61 0.91
C VAL A 333 -12.56 -5.37 0.41
N THR A 334 -13.32 -5.49 -0.68
CA THR A 334 -14.18 -4.41 -1.23
C THR A 334 -15.32 -4.06 -0.28
N ASP A 335 -15.92 -5.04 0.41
CA ASP A 335 -16.94 -4.84 1.46
C ASP A 335 -16.39 -3.99 2.63
N LEU A 336 -15.20 -4.35 3.14
CA LEU A 336 -14.48 -3.55 4.14
C LEU A 336 -14.13 -2.15 3.65
N LEU A 337 -13.51 -2.04 2.47
CA LEU A 337 -13.13 -0.78 1.86
C LEU A 337 -14.34 0.15 1.66
N THR A 338 -15.49 -0.41 1.25
CA THR A 338 -16.75 0.31 1.09
C THR A 338 -17.29 0.81 2.43
N ARG A 339 -17.29 -0.02 3.47
CA ARG A 339 -17.63 0.43 4.84
C ARG A 339 -16.76 1.60 5.27
N LEU A 340 -15.44 1.43 5.22
CA LEU A 340 -14.49 2.40 5.75
C LEU A 340 -14.58 3.73 4.99
N MET A 341 -14.68 3.70 3.67
CA MET A 341 -14.77 4.90 2.87
C MET A 341 -16.15 5.56 2.98
N SER A 342 -17.25 4.81 3.14
CA SER A 342 -18.63 5.36 3.25
C SER A 342 -18.85 6.40 4.38
N ASN A 343 -17.93 6.47 5.35
CA ASN A 343 -17.96 7.41 6.46
C ASN A 343 -17.22 8.72 6.13
N THR A 344 -17.80 9.57 5.27
CA THR A 344 -17.21 10.88 4.93
C THR A 344 -17.77 12.06 5.72
N ILE A 345 -16.94 13.10 5.85
CA ILE A 345 -17.34 14.45 6.27
C ILE A 345 -17.14 15.36 5.05
N SER A 346 -18.23 15.91 4.53
CA SER A 346 -18.18 16.94 3.48
C SER A 346 -17.62 18.23 4.06
N THR A 347 -16.53 18.74 3.47
CA THR A 347 -15.98 20.06 3.83
C THR A 347 -16.62 21.21 3.07
N SER A 348 -17.44 20.92 2.04
CA SER A 348 -17.98 21.91 1.11
C SER A 348 -19.51 22.06 1.14
N SER A 349 -20.23 21.18 1.84
CA SER A 349 -21.70 21.22 1.90
C SER A 349 -22.21 21.08 3.34
N THR A 350 -23.33 21.73 3.64
CA THR A 350 -23.99 21.74 4.96
C THR A 350 -24.65 20.42 5.35
N LYS A 351 -24.45 19.35 4.55
CA LYS A 351 -24.99 18.00 4.74
C LYS A 351 -23.81 17.02 4.86
N SER A 352 -23.41 16.67 6.09
CA SER A 352 -22.46 15.58 6.32
C SER A 352 -23.14 14.22 6.11
N THR A 353 -22.46 13.29 5.46
CA THR A 353 -22.90 11.90 5.27
C THR A 353 -22.86 11.11 6.57
N ILE A 354 -21.85 11.35 7.42
CA ILE A 354 -21.83 10.82 8.79
C ILE A 354 -22.99 11.40 9.61
N ARG A 355 -23.80 10.48 10.16
CA ARG A 355 -24.72 10.75 11.27
C ARG A 355 -24.06 10.31 12.57
N PHE A 356 -23.78 11.27 13.45
CA PHE A 356 -23.32 10.97 14.81
C PHE A 356 -24.50 10.58 15.70
N LYS A 357 -24.32 9.56 16.53
CA LYS A 357 -25.27 9.20 17.59
C LYS A 357 -25.52 10.41 18.49
N ARG A 358 -26.75 10.57 18.97
CA ARG A 358 -27.18 11.72 19.78
C ARG A 358 -26.23 12.00 20.96
N ASP A 359 -25.72 10.95 21.57
CA ASP A 359 -24.92 11.00 22.81
C ASP A 359 -23.41 11.11 22.54
N ALA A 360 -22.97 11.23 21.28
CA ALA A 360 -21.57 11.41 20.90
C ALA A 360 -21.06 12.81 21.28
N VAL A 361 -20.05 12.88 22.13
CA VAL A 361 -19.47 14.12 22.66
C VAL A 361 -18.67 14.85 21.57
N ARG A 362 -18.55 16.18 21.67
CA ARG A 362 -17.77 16.98 20.70
C ARG A 362 -16.35 16.45 20.49
N GLU A 363 -15.65 16.08 21.57
CA GLU A 363 -14.27 15.57 21.50
C GLU A 363 -14.14 14.35 20.58
N GLU A 364 -15.15 13.47 20.55
CA GLU A 364 -15.22 12.32 19.65
C GLU A 364 -15.39 12.72 18.19
N ARG A 365 -16.19 13.77 17.92
CA ARG A 365 -16.46 14.28 16.57
C ARG A 365 -15.24 15.00 16.00
N ASP A 366 -14.59 15.84 16.83
CA ASP A 366 -13.37 16.55 16.48
C ASP A 366 -12.24 15.52 16.21
N ALA A 367 -12.09 14.49 17.05
CA ALA A 367 -11.11 13.41 16.85
C ALA A 367 -11.41 12.53 15.61
N LEU A 368 -12.67 12.17 15.35
CA LEU A 368 -13.05 11.43 14.13
C LEU A 368 -12.76 12.24 12.86
N THR A 369 -12.98 13.56 12.89
CA THR A 369 -12.68 14.46 11.78
C THR A 369 -11.19 14.50 11.45
N GLU A 370 -10.31 14.37 12.46
CA GLU A 370 -8.85 14.32 12.28
C GLU A 370 -8.38 13.00 11.63
N ILE A 371 -8.92 11.84 12.04
CA ILE A 371 -8.43 10.53 11.57
C ILE A 371 -9.05 10.05 10.25
N LEU A 372 -10.27 10.45 9.91
CA LEU A 372 -10.98 9.93 8.72
C LEU A 372 -10.22 10.12 7.39
N PRO A 373 -9.59 11.29 7.10
CA PRO A 373 -8.77 11.43 5.89
C PRO A 373 -7.61 10.43 5.82
N GLN A 374 -6.99 10.09 6.96
CA GLN A 374 -5.88 9.14 7.04
C GLN A 374 -6.37 7.70 6.81
N ILE A 375 -7.57 7.35 7.30
CA ILE A 375 -8.25 6.09 6.96
C ILE A 375 -8.55 6.01 5.46
N HIS A 376 -9.07 7.09 4.85
CA HIS A 376 -9.37 7.12 3.42
C HIS A 376 -8.12 6.96 2.56
N VAL A 377 -7.02 7.64 2.88
CA VAL A 377 -5.73 7.46 2.17
C VAL A 377 -5.27 6.00 2.24
N ALA A 378 -5.28 5.37 3.42
CA ALA A 378 -4.89 3.97 3.56
C ALA A 378 -5.83 2.99 2.83
N CYS A 379 -7.14 3.27 2.77
CA CYS A 379 -8.08 2.49 1.97
C CYS A 379 -7.79 2.61 0.46
N ILE A 380 -7.49 3.83 0.00
CA ILE A 380 -7.09 4.11 -1.38
C ILE A 380 -5.73 3.45 -1.70
N GLU A 381 -4.78 3.36 -0.77
CA GLU A 381 -3.54 2.59 -0.95
C GLU A 381 -3.77 1.08 -1.12
N VAL A 382 -4.64 0.46 -0.31
CA VAL A 382 -5.00 -0.96 -0.47
C VAL A 382 -5.59 -1.20 -1.87
N LEU A 383 -6.51 -0.33 -2.31
CA LEU A 383 -7.08 -0.38 -3.66
C LEU A 383 -6.01 -0.16 -4.75
N SER A 384 -5.06 0.76 -4.55
CA SER A 384 -3.93 1.03 -5.44
C SER A 384 -3.08 -0.22 -5.71
N ILE A 385 -2.82 -1.03 -4.68
CA ILE A 385 -2.08 -2.29 -4.78
C ILE A 385 -2.93 -3.41 -5.39
N ILE A 386 -4.25 -3.44 -5.12
CA ILE A 386 -5.18 -4.38 -5.79
C ILE A 386 -5.19 -4.13 -7.30
N LEU A 387 -5.24 -2.87 -7.75
CA LEU A 387 -5.11 -2.50 -9.17
C LEU A 387 -3.76 -2.95 -9.75
N ASP A 388 -2.63 -2.67 -9.08
CA ASP A 388 -1.29 -3.09 -9.56
C ASP A 388 -1.14 -4.62 -9.62
N ARG A 389 -1.82 -5.35 -8.72
CA ARG A 389 -1.69 -6.81 -8.61
C ARG A 389 -2.53 -7.57 -9.63
N TYR A 390 -3.72 -7.06 -9.97
CA TYR A 390 -4.69 -7.77 -10.81
C TYR A 390 -4.91 -7.13 -12.20
N GLY A 391 -4.74 -5.80 -12.35
CA GLY A 391 -4.96 -5.09 -13.61
C GLY A 391 -6.30 -5.44 -14.27
N ASN A 392 -6.27 -5.83 -15.54
CA ASN A 392 -7.45 -6.20 -16.32
C ASN A 392 -8.25 -7.39 -15.74
N ALA A 393 -7.69 -8.19 -14.82
CA ALA A 393 -8.43 -9.31 -14.21
C ALA A 393 -9.59 -8.86 -13.30
N ILE A 394 -9.63 -7.58 -12.90
CA ILE A 394 -10.70 -6.99 -12.09
C ILE A 394 -11.53 -5.94 -12.85
N THR A 395 -11.48 -5.93 -14.19
CA THR A 395 -12.29 -5.05 -15.06
C THR A 395 -13.77 -4.89 -14.63
N PRO A 396 -14.51 -5.94 -14.22
CA PRO A 396 -15.90 -5.80 -13.77
C PRO A 396 -16.10 -4.94 -12.49
N ALA A 397 -15.06 -4.77 -11.67
CA ALA A 397 -15.11 -3.98 -10.43
C ALA A 397 -14.61 -2.53 -10.61
N LEU A 398 -14.02 -2.19 -11.76
CA LEU A 398 -13.39 -0.89 -11.97
C LEU A 398 -14.38 0.29 -11.95
N GLN A 399 -15.62 0.10 -12.40
CA GLN A 399 -16.64 1.15 -12.34
C GLN A 399 -17.07 1.44 -10.88
N PRO A 400 -17.50 0.45 -10.05
CA PRO A 400 -17.72 0.66 -8.63
C PRO A 400 -16.55 1.32 -7.88
N PHE A 401 -15.30 0.95 -8.21
CA PHE A 401 -14.12 1.60 -7.63
C PHE A 401 -13.97 3.07 -8.08
N LEU A 402 -14.29 3.41 -9.32
CA LEU A 402 -14.27 4.78 -9.82
C LEU A 402 -15.32 5.64 -9.12
N ASP A 403 -16.56 5.16 -9.03
CA ASP A 403 -17.68 5.84 -8.38
C ASP A 403 -17.38 6.11 -6.89
N GLN A 404 -16.82 5.11 -6.21
CA GLN A 404 -16.36 5.21 -4.82
C GLN A 404 -15.27 6.27 -4.64
N ILE A 405 -14.25 6.30 -5.50
CA ILE A 405 -13.18 7.31 -5.45
C ILE A 405 -13.72 8.72 -5.73
N MET A 406 -14.63 8.88 -6.70
CA MET A 406 -15.25 10.18 -6.99
C MET A 406 -16.09 10.69 -5.83
N TRP A 407 -16.87 9.81 -5.19
CA TRP A 407 -17.68 10.17 -4.03
C TRP A 407 -16.80 10.59 -2.81
N ILE A 408 -15.64 9.94 -2.58
CA ILE A 408 -14.65 10.39 -1.56
C ILE A 408 -14.06 11.75 -1.95
N PHE A 409 -13.65 11.90 -3.21
CA PHE A 409 -13.07 13.14 -3.72
C PHE A 409 -14.05 14.31 -3.54
N HIS A 410 -15.34 14.15 -3.87
CA HIS A 410 -16.34 15.21 -3.70
C HIS A 410 -16.57 15.60 -2.23
N ALA A 411 -16.45 14.67 -1.28
CA ALA A 411 -16.59 14.98 0.14
C ALA A 411 -15.31 15.55 0.79
N SER A 412 -14.13 15.01 0.44
CA SER A 412 -12.88 15.21 1.18
C SER A 412 -11.73 15.84 0.37
N SER A 413 -11.98 16.34 -0.83
CA SER A 413 -10.98 17.02 -1.69
C SER A 413 -10.28 18.24 -1.07
N ALA A 414 -10.80 18.82 0.02
CA ALA A 414 -10.08 19.85 0.78
C ALA A 414 -8.81 19.31 1.47
N ASN A 415 -8.72 18.00 1.72
CA ASN A 415 -7.50 17.37 2.21
C ASN A 415 -6.56 17.03 1.03
N VAL A 416 -5.33 17.57 1.08
CA VAL A 416 -4.30 17.43 0.04
C VAL A 416 -3.85 15.97 -0.15
N GLU A 417 -3.75 15.19 0.92
CA GLU A 417 -3.30 13.79 0.89
C GLU A 417 -4.37 12.90 0.24
N VAL A 418 -5.63 13.05 0.65
CA VAL A 418 -6.78 12.37 0.02
C VAL A 418 -6.85 12.74 -1.46
N ARG A 419 -6.77 14.04 -1.81
CA ARG A 419 -6.79 14.50 -3.21
C ARG A 419 -5.67 13.83 -4.02
N THR A 420 -4.44 13.84 -3.51
CA THR A 420 -3.27 13.19 -4.14
C THR A 420 -3.50 11.68 -4.34
N ALA A 421 -4.01 10.98 -3.33
CA ALA A 421 -4.31 9.55 -3.41
C ALA A 421 -5.39 9.25 -4.46
N THR A 422 -6.47 10.05 -4.50
CA THR A 422 -7.53 9.90 -5.52
C THR A 422 -7.02 10.16 -6.94
N TYR A 423 -6.08 11.09 -7.15
CA TYR A 423 -5.45 11.29 -8.46
C TYR A 423 -4.58 10.09 -8.89
N VAL A 424 -3.76 9.54 -7.98
CA VAL A 424 -2.92 8.38 -8.27
C VAL A 424 -3.75 7.14 -8.63
N VAL A 425 -4.83 6.87 -7.90
CA VAL A 425 -5.65 5.66 -8.13
C VAL A 425 -6.68 5.85 -9.23
N GLY A 426 -7.28 7.02 -9.34
CA GLY A 426 -8.16 7.36 -10.48
C GLY A 426 -7.42 7.28 -11.81
N LYS A 427 -6.15 7.71 -11.88
CA LYS A 427 -5.29 7.47 -13.04
C LYS A 427 -5.22 5.98 -13.40
N LYS A 428 -4.90 5.11 -12.43
CA LYS A 428 -4.77 3.66 -12.68
C LYS A 428 -6.06 3.03 -13.21
N ILE A 429 -7.23 3.45 -12.72
CA ILE A 429 -8.52 2.96 -13.22
C ILE A 429 -8.76 3.43 -14.66
N LEU A 430 -8.43 4.69 -14.98
CA LEU A 430 -8.60 5.27 -16.31
C LEU A 430 -7.60 4.70 -17.34
N ASP A 431 -6.38 4.37 -16.94
CA ASP A 431 -5.40 3.67 -17.78
C ASP A 431 -5.81 2.22 -18.09
N LEU A 432 -6.73 1.62 -17.31
CA LEU A 432 -7.29 0.28 -17.55
C LEU A 432 -8.59 0.31 -18.38
N ASN A 433 -9.53 1.23 -18.04
CA ASN A 433 -10.92 1.20 -18.52
C ASN A 433 -11.45 2.55 -19.05
N GLY A 434 -10.65 3.61 -19.16
CA GLY A 434 -11.15 4.97 -19.46
C GLY A 434 -11.98 5.07 -20.75
N GLN A 435 -11.61 4.29 -21.78
CA GLN A 435 -12.27 4.29 -23.08
C GLN A 435 -13.67 3.65 -23.09
N SER A 436 -14.10 3.00 -22.00
CA SER A 436 -15.45 2.42 -21.87
C SER A 436 -16.45 3.31 -21.11
N LEU A 437 -16.07 4.54 -20.75
CA LEU A 437 -16.94 5.45 -19.98
C LEU A 437 -17.95 6.17 -20.89
N ASN A 438 -19.21 6.26 -20.45
CA ASN A 438 -20.29 6.97 -21.15
C ASN A 438 -20.30 8.49 -20.85
N LYS A 439 -21.15 9.27 -21.54
CA LYS A 439 -21.30 10.73 -21.30
C LYS A 439 -21.63 11.04 -19.82
N GLU A 440 -22.42 10.22 -19.15
CA GLU A 440 -22.84 10.41 -17.75
C GLU A 440 -21.68 10.27 -16.77
N ALA A 441 -20.88 9.21 -16.88
CA ALA A 441 -19.70 8.99 -16.06
C ALA A 441 -18.65 10.11 -16.26
N ILE A 442 -18.44 10.55 -17.50
CA ILE A 442 -17.55 11.70 -17.80
C ILE A 442 -18.15 13.00 -17.23
N GLY A 443 -19.46 13.15 -17.21
CA GLY A 443 -20.17 14.22 -16.51
C GLY A 443 -19.91 14.23 -15.00
N ALA A 444 -19.91 13.07 -14.34
CA ALA A 444 -19.53 12.95 -12.93
C ALA A 444 -18.06 13.33 -12.69
N LEU A 445 -17.14 12.94 -13.59
CA LEU A 445 -15.72 13.31 -13.53
C LEU A 445 -15.46 14.83 -13.67
N ARG A 446 -16.44 15.64 -14.11
CA ARG A 446 -16.28 17.09 -14.39
C ARG A 446 -15.58 17.86 -13.27
N LYS A 447 -16.03 17.74 -12.01
CA LYS A 447 -15.42 18.45 -10.86
C LYS A 447 -14.00 17.95 -10.52
N TYR A 448 -13.73 16.67 -10.76
CA TYR A 448 -12.42 16.04 -10.55
C TYR A 448 -11.40 16.48 -11.62
N ILE A 449 -11.83 16.57 -12.88
CA ILE A 449 -11.03 17.06 -14.00
C ILE A 449 -10.69 18.55 -13.84
N VAL A 450 -11.64 19.38 -13.42
CA VAL A 450 -11.41 20.81 -13.16
C VAL A 450 -10.41 21.02 -12.02
N ALA A 451 -10.56 20.34 -10.88
CA ALA A 451 -9.59 20.44 -9.78
C ALA A 451 -8.17 19.98 -10.18
N CYS A 452 -8.06 18.90 -10.97
CA CYS A 452 -6.78 18.44 -11.52
C CYS A 452 -6.13 19.52 -12.40
N CYS A 453 -6.93 20.31 -13.13
CA CYS A 453 -6.43 21.45 -13.89
C CYS A 453 -6.00 22.62 -12.99
N GLU A 454 -6.80 22.97 -11.97
CA GLU A 454 -6.51 24.02 -11.00
C GLU A 454 -5.20 23.76 -10.22
N ASP A 455 -4.98 22.52 -9.74
CA ASP A 455 -3.76 22.09 -9.04
C ASP A 455 -2.49 22.15 -9.92
N LEU A 456 -2.66 22.13 -11.25
CA LEU A 456 -1.58 22.23 -12.22
C LEU A 456 -1.22 23.66 -12.61
N LEU A 457 -2.17 24.58 -12.58
CA LEU A 457 -1.92 25.99 -12.88
C LEU A 457 -1.07 26.63 -11.75
N PRO A 458 -0.31 27.71 -12.05
CA PRO A 458 0.30 28.50 -11.00
C PRO A 458 -0.81 29.24 -10.25
N THR A 459 -0.94 29.02 -8.94
CA THR A 459 -1.85 29.80 -8.09
C THR A 459 -1.49 31.28 -8.23
N ILE A 460 -2.38 32.05 -8.83
CA ILE A 460 -2.19 33.50 -8.96
C ILE A 460 -2.44 34.07 -7.56
N GLU A 461 -1.38 34.54 -6.89
CA GLU A 461 -1.54 35.50 -5.81
C GLU A 461 -2.16 36.76 -6.42
N GLU A 462 -3.49 36.89 -6.34
CA GLU A 462 -4.21 38.09 -6.78
C GLU A 462 -3.85 39.26 -5.86
N LYS A 463 -2.74 39.90 -6.18
CA LYS A 463 -2.47 41.27 -5.74
C LYS A 463 -3.44 42.17 -6.47
N ASP A 464 -4.57 42.42 -5.83
CA ASP A 464 -5.56 43.43 -6.22
C ASP A 464 -4.86 44.66 -6.85
N PRO A 465 -5.11 44.96 -8.14
CA PRO A 465 -4.64 46.20 -8.72
C PRO A 465 -5.39 47.34 -8.02
N SER A 466 -4.69 48.03 -7.12
CA SER A 466 -5.27 49.04 -6.21
C SER A 466 -5.78 50.27 -6.97
N ASN A 467 -6.99 50.13 -7.51
CA ASN A 467 -7.61 51.05 -8.45
C ASN A 467 -8.08 52.32 -7.70
N SER A 468 -7.19 53.29 -7.62
CA SER A 468 -7.21 54.38 -6.63
C SER A 468 -8.13 55.56 -7.01
N ASN A 469 -9.43 55.28 -7.13
CA ASN A 469 -10.47 56.31 -7.07
C ASN A 469 -10.95 56.49 -5.63
N GLY A 470 -10.34 57.43 -4.92
CA GLY A 470 -10.60 57.64 -3.49
C GLY A 470 -11.85 58.46 -3.19
N ASN A 471 -12.57 58.06 -2.13
CA ASN A 471 -13.21 59.05 -1.25
C ASN A 471 -13.01 58.66 0.22
N LYS A 472 -13.09 59.64 1.12
CA LYS A 472 -12.61 59.52 2.51
C LYS A 472 -13.69 58.97 3.45
N GLN A 473 -13.34 57.95 4.24
CA GLN A 473 -13.68 57.95 5.67
C GLN A 473 -12.62 57.22 6.50
N GLN A 474 -12.53 57.57 7.77
CA GLN A 474 -11.36 57.35 8.61
C GLN A 474 -11.76 56.69 9.93
N SER A 475 -11.35 55.44 10.16
CA SER A 475 -11.58 54.72 11.42
C SER A 475 -10.39 53.83 11.79
N THR A 476 -9.57 54.33 12.73
CA THR A 476 -8.76 53.57 13.71
C THR A 476 -8.25 52.17 13.28
N MET A 477 -7.03 52.10 12.76
CA MET A 477 -6.29 50.85 12.58
C MET A 477 -5.66 50.41 13.92
N ASN A 478 -5.88 49.16 14.34
CA ASN A 478 -5.18 48.54 15.48
C ASN A 478 -3.85 47.93 15.02
N ALA A 479 -2.79 48.11 15.81
CA ALA A 479 -1.44 47.68 15.44
C ALA A 479 -1.24 46.14 15.51
N ASP A 480 -2.01 45.43 16.34
CA ASP A 480 -1.86 43.98 16.57
C ASP A 480 -2.07 43.11 15.33
N THR A 481 -2.82 43.58 14.32
CA THR A 481 -3.04 42.83 13.08
C THR A 481 -1.74 42.60 12.30
N PHE A 482 -0.76 43.50 12.42
CA PHE A 482 0.52 43.42 11.70
C PHE A 482 1.51 42.42 12.32
N LEU A 483 1.34 42.05 13.60
CA LEU A 483 2.24 41.14 14.32
C LEU A 483 1.89 39.65 14.18
N LYS A 484 0.80 39.31 13.49
CA LYS A 484 0.39 37.91 13.26
C LYS A 484 0.92 37.28 11.97
N GLN A 485 1.47 38.07 11.05
CA GLN A 485 2.22 37.55 9.88
C GLN A 485 3.65 37.14 10.28
N GLY A 486 3.77 36.09 11.11
CA GLY A 486 5.05 35.79 11.76
C GLY A 486 5.19 34.39 12.37
N THR A 487 4.94 33.31 11.61
CA THR A 487 5.58 31.96 11.78
C THR A 487 5.08 30.96 10.71
N THR A 488 5.48 31.14 9.45
CA THR A 488 5.23 30.12 8.41
C THR A 488 6.12 28.89 8.62
N LYS A 489 5.55 27.77 9.09
CA LYS A 489 6.24 26.48 9.16
C LYS A 489 6.61 26.00 7.73
N PRO A 490 7.82 25.46 7.49
CA PRO A 490 8.26 25.06 6.15
C PRO A 490 7.79 23.65 5.77
N SER A 491 6.47 23.39 5.79
CA SER A 491 5.88 22.07 5.48
C SER A 491 5.12 22.05 4.14
N ALA A 492 4.12 22.93 3.99
CA ALA A 492 3.16 22.94 2.87
C ALA A 492 3.76 22.95 1.45
N LYS A 493 5.00 23.42 1.27
CA LYS A 493 5.69 23.40 -0.03
C LYS A 493 6.06 21.99 -0.52
N THR A 494 6.17 21.02 0.39
CA THR A 494 6.43 19.61 0.06
C THR A 494 5.12 18.87 -0.20
N GLU A 495 4.09 19.13 0.60
CA GLU A 495 2.74 18.56 0.45
C GLU A 495 2.13 18.90 -0.93
N LEU A 496 2.18 20.19 -1.34
CA LEU A 496 1.73 20.61 -2.67
C LEU A 496 2.57 20.04 -3.82
N ALA A 497 3.84 19.67 -3.58
CA ALA A 497 4.68 19.08 -4.62
C ALA A 497 4.24 17.65 -4.96
N GLY A 498 3.79 16.87 -3.96
CA GLY A 498 3.18 15.56 -4.17
C GLY A 498 1.88 15.66 -4.97
N LEU A 499 0.97 16.54 -4.55
CA LEU A 499 -0.30 16.78 -5.24
C LEU A 499 -0.09 17.20 -6.70
N LYS A 500 0.81 18.16 -6.95
CA LYS A 500 1.11 18.64 -8.30
C LYS A 500 1.70 17.54 -9.18
N SER A 501 2.52 16.64 -8.61
CA SER A 501 3.05 15.48 -9.36
C SER A 501 1.94 14.50 -9.73
N ALA A 502 1.00 14.21 -8.83
CA ALA A 502 -0.12 13.32 -9.12
C ALA A 502 -1.09 13.92 -10.17
N ALA A 503 -1.37 15.22 -10.09
CA ALA A 503 -2.17 15.92 -11.10
C ALA A 503 -1.46 15.98 -12.47
N TRP A 504 -0.14 16.19 -12.48
CA TRP A 504 0.70 16.14 -13.69
C TRP A 504 0.63 14.77 -14.36
N ASP A 505 0.81 13.68 -13.60
CA ASP A 505 0.73 12.34 -14.15
C ASP A 505 -0.70 11.95 -14.61
N LEU A 506 -1.75 12.56 -14.06
CA LEU A 506 -3.16 12.30 -14.39
C LEU A 506 -3.65 13.01 -15.67
N LEU A 507 -3.24 14.27 -15.91
CA LEU A 507 -3.75 15.06 -17.06
C LEU A 507 -3.55 14.39 -18.44
N PRO A 508 -2.39 13.76 -18.77
CA PRO A 508 -2.23 13.01 -20.02
C PRO A 508 -3.15 11.80 -20.13
N THR A 509 -3.41 11.10 -19.02
CA THR A 509 -4.34 9.96 -18.97
C THR A 509 -5.77 10.43 -19.22
N LEU A 510 -6.20 11.55 -18.62
CA LEU A 510 -7.52 12.15 -18.90
C LEU A 510 -7.67 12.58 -20.37
N LEU A 511 -6.64 13.18 -20.98
CA LEU A 511 -6.68 13.60 -22.38
C LEU A 511 -6.58 12.42 -23.37
N GLY A 512 -5.91 11.33 -23.02
CA GLY A 512 -5.66 10.19 -23.89
C GLY A 512 -6.64 9.02 -23.76
N GLN A 513 -7.19 8.77 -22.57
CA GLN A 513 -8.03 7.60 -22.29
C GLN A 513 -9.54 7.88 -22.26
N LEU A 514 -9.98 9.14 -22.14
CA LEU A 514 -11.41 9.46 -22.18
C LEU A 514 -11.89 9.57 -23.65
N PRO A 515 -13.03 8.97 -24.03
CA PRO A 515 -13.63 9.14 -25.35
C PRO A 515 -13.91 10.62 -25.67
N ALA A 516 -13.20 11.16 -26.68
CA ALA A 516 -13.33 12.57 -27.05
C ALA A 516 -14.76 12.96 -27.47
N GLU A 517 -15.52 12.01 -28.03
CA GLU A 517 -16.92 12.19 -28.46
C GLU A 517 -17.92 12.35 -27.29
N HIS A 518 -17.49 12.09 -26.05
CA HIS A 518 -18.34 12.19 -24.86
C HIS A 518 -17.87 13.28 -23.88
N CYS A 519 -16.76 13.96 -24.17
CA CYS A 519 -16.22 15.03 -23.35
C CYS A 519 -16.80 16.40 -23.75
N PRO A 520 -17.45 17.16 -22.85
CA PRO A 520 -17.97 18.49 -23.18
C PRO A 520 -16.89 19.46 -23.66
N ILE A 521 -17.18 20.24 -24.70
CA ILE A 521 -16.19 21.10 -25.38
C ILE A 521 -15.50 22.07 -24.41
N ALA A 522 -16.25 22.71 -23.50
CA ALA A 522 -15.72 23.60 -22.47
C ALA A 522 -14.78 22.90 -21.47
N LEU A 523 -15.08 21.64 -21.11
CA LEU A 523 -14.24 20.83 -20.24
C LEU A 523 -12.92 20.46 -20.95
N ARG A 524 -13.01 19.99 -22.20
CA ARG A 524 -11.84 19.65 -23.01
C ARG A 524 -10.95 20.88 -23.27
N ALA A 525 -11.53 22.02 -23.64
CA ALA A 525 -10.81 23.28 -23.82
C ALA A 525 -10.09 23.74 -22.54
N THR A 526 -10.65 23.47 -21.36
CA THR A 526 -10.01 23.75 -20.06
C THR A 526 -8.79 22.85 -19.83
N MET A 527 -8.89 21.55 -20.14
CA MET A 527 -7.77 20.60 -20.05
C MET A 527 -6.65 20.95 -21.04
N ASP A 528 -7.00 21.30 -22.28
CA ASP A 528 -6.06 21.69 -23.33
C ASP A 528 -5.35 23.02 -23.02
N ARG A 529 -6.10 24.02 -22.53
CA ARG A 529 -5.53 25.27 -21.99
C ARG A 529 -4.54 24.99 -20.86
N THR A 530 -4.87 24.09 -19.94
CA THR A 530 -3.96 23.74 -18.84
C THR A 530 -2.73 22.97 -19.33
N ALA A 531 -2.86 22.05 -20.29
CA ALA A 531 -1.73 21.35 -20.88
C ALA A 531 -0.71 22.30 -21.53
N VAL A 532 -1.20 23.34 -22.23
CA VAL A 532 -0.36 24.39 -22.83
C VAL A 532 0.24 25.32 -21.77
N LEU A 533 -0.57 25.85 -20.83
CA LEU A 533 -0.09 26.78 -19.80
C LEU A 533 0.93 26.14 -18.83
N SER A 534 0.76 24.86 -18.49
CA SER A 534 1.71 24.08 -17.70
C SER A 534 2.93 23.58 -18.48
N ARG A 535 2.93 23.73 -19.82
CA ARG A 535 3.93 23.17 -20.76
C ARG A 535 4.12 21.67 -20.58
N HIS A 536 3.01 20.93 -20.49
CA HIS A 536 3.03 19.50 -20.29
C HIS A 536 3.05 18.75 -21.64
N LYS A 537 4.26 18.41 -22.11
CA LYS A 537 4.49 17.67 -23.37
C LYS A 537 3.53 16.49 -23.60
N ASN A 538 3.44 15.55 -22.66
CA ASN A 538 2.64 14.34 -22.83
C ASN A 538 1.13 14.62 -22.86
N ALA A 539 0.65 15.65 -22.14
CA ALA A 539 -0.75 16.07 -22.17
C ALA A 539 -1.11 16.67 -23.54
N VAL A 540 -0.28 17.60 -24.04
CA VAL A 540 -0.44 18.17 -25.39
C VAL A 540 -0.37 17.07 -26.46
N MET A 541 0.58 16.14 -26.35
CA MET A 541 0.69 14.96 -27.22
C MET A 541 -0.58 14.09 -27.21
N ALA A 542 -1.07 13.70 -26.03
CA ALA A 542 -2.28 12.90 -25.88
C ALA A 542 -3.49 13.60 -26.52
N SER A 543 -3.62 14.92 -26.32
CA SER A 543 -4.66 15.74 -26.93
C SER A 543 -4.57 15.79 -28.46
N THR A 544 -3.37 15.90 -29.04
CA THR A 544 -3.20 15.88 -30.50
C THR A 544 -3.51 14.55 -31.17
N LEU A 545 -3.50 13.45 -30.41
CA LEU A 545 -3.86 12.12 -30.91
C LEU A 545 -5.36 11.85 -30.74
N ASN A 546 -5.88 12.04 -29.52
CA ASN A 546 -7.29 11.87 -29.17
C ASN A 546 -8.08 13.16 -29.45
N HIS A 547 -8.35 13.41 -30.73
CA HIS A 547 -9.13 14.54 -31.23
C HIS A 547 -10.63 14.21 -31.33
N THR A 548 -11.48 15.23 -31.36
CA THR A 548 -12.93 15.06 -31.58
C THR A 548 -13.21 14.67 -33.04
N SER A 549 -13.81 13.49 -33.22
CA SER A 549 -14.09 12.87 -34.52
C SER A 549 -15.20 13.57 -35.32
N THR A 550 -16.14 14.26 -34.65
CA THR A 550 -17.32 14.82 -35.29
C THR A 550 -17.01 16.10 -36.07
N ALA A 551 -17.48 16.20 -37.32
CA ALA A 551 -17.12 17.29 -38.23
C ALA A 551 -17.46 18.70 -37.68
N LYS A 552 -18.60 18.88 -36.99
CA LYS A 552 -18.94 20.14 -36.32
C LYS A 552 -17.96 20.50 -35.19
N ALA A 553 -17.50 19.53 -34.39
CA ALA A 553 -16.52 19.76 -33.33
C ALA A 553 -15.10 19.94 -33.87
N ALA A 554 -14.73 19.27 -34.97
CA ALA A 554 -13.44 19.45 -35.65
C ALA A 554 -13.31 20.86 -36.27
N ARG A 555 -14.43 21.49 -36.69
CA ARG A 555 -14.48 22.92 -37.07
C ARG A 555 -14.28 23.86 -35.86
N LYS A 556 -14.91 23.60 -34.70
CA LYS A 556 -14.77 24.41 -33.46
C LYS A 556 -13.40 24.16 -32.73
N GLY A 557 -12.76 23.01 -32.91
CA GLY A 557 -11.61 22.55 -32.12
C GLY A 557 -10.22 22.80 -32.74
N ASN A 558 -9.48 23.79 -32.24
CA ASN A 558 -8.11 24.07 -32.69
C ASN A 558 -7.12 22.97 -32.28
N SER A 559 -6.55 22.25 -33.27
CA SER A 559 -5.50 21.25 -33.02
C SER A 559 -4.26 21.86 -32.36
N LEU A 560 -3.76 21.23 -31.29
CA LEU A 560 -2.55 21.66 -30.59
C LEU A 560 -1.24 21.27 -31.31
N LEU A 561 -1.30 20.56 -32.45
CA LEU A 561 -0.12 20.07 -33.18
C LEU A 561 0.88 21.19 -33.56
N PRO A 562 0.45 22.40 -34.00
CA PRO A 562 1.38 23.50 -34.26
C PRO A 562 2.12 24.00 -33.01
N LEU A 563 1.50 23.92 -31.83
CA LEU A 563 2.14 24.29 -30.56
C LEU A 563 3.15 23.21 -30.14
N LEU A 564 2.76 21.93 -30.22
CA LEU A 564 3.62 20.78 -29.95
C LEU A 564 4.88 20.81 -30.84
N ALA A 565 4.69 21.04 -32.15
CA ALA A 565 5.77 21.15 -33.13
C ALA A 565 6.73 22.33 -32.87
N ARG A 566 6.20 23.45 -32.37
CA ARG A 566 6.97 24.67 -32.06
C ARG A 566 7.78 24.53 -30.76
N GLU A 567 7.22 23.88 -29.75
CA GLU A 567 7.81 23.81 -28.41
C GLU A 567 8.72 22.59 -28.20
N TYR A 568 8.50 21.50 -28.95
CA TYR A 568 9.29 20.27 -28.86
C TYR A 568 9.81 19.76 -30.22
N PRO A 569 10.42 20.61 -31.08
CA PRO A 569 10.81 20.25 -32.46
C PRO A 569 11.89 19.16 -32.56
N THR A 570 12.63 18.92 -31.49
CA THR A 570 13.73 17.92 -31.42
C THR A 570 13.32 16.61 -30.73
N ASP A 571 12.07 16.47 -30.29
CA ASP A 571 11.61 15.26 -29.62
C ASP A 571 11.27 14.16 -30.66
N PRO A 572 11.80 12.93 -30.52
CA PRO A 572 11.55 11.87 -31.49
C PRO A 572 10.07 11.47 -31.60
N GLN A 573 9.27 11.63 -30.53
CA GLN A 573 7.83 11.34 -30.58
C GLN A 573 7.10 12.36 -31.43
N VAL A 574 7.55 13.63 -31.41
CA VAL A 574 6.99 14.72 -32.23
C VAL A 574 7.50 14.64 -33.67
N GLU A 575 8.77 14.28 -33.89
CA GLU A 575 9.31 14.04 -35.24
C GLU A 575 8.53 12.94 -35.97
N VAL A 576 8.17 11.84 -35.30
CA VAL A 576 7.43 10.73 -35.92
C VAL A 576 6.05 11.15 -36.41
N LEU A 577 5.36 12.07 -35.72
CA LEU A 577 4.07 12.61 -36.18
C LEU A 577 4.22 13.60 -37.35
N LEU A 578 5.22 14.48 -37.28
CA LEU A 578 5.45 15.50 -38.31
C LEU A 578 6.06 14.94 -39.60
N ARG A 579 6.87 13.87 -39.49
CA ARG A 579 7.57 13.21 -40.60
C ARG A 579 7.53 11.68 -40.41
N PRO A 580 6.39 11.02 -40.69
CA PRO A 580 6.27 9.56 -40.62
C PRO A 580 7.32 8.86 -41.47
N ARG A 581 8.02 7.89 -40.85
CA ARG A 581 9.13 7.15 -41.50
C ARG A 581 8.67 5.93 -42.32
N MET A 582 7.37 5.77 -42.51
CA MET A 582 6.73 4.79 -43.40
C MET A 582 5.76 5.51 -44.34
N PRO A 583 5.48 4.98 -45.55
CA PRO A 583 4.48 5.56 -46.44
C PRO A 583 3.11 5.66 -45.76
N ILE A 584 2.49 6.85 -45.81
CA ILE A 584 1.17 7.07 -45.24
C ILE A 584 0.13 6.40 -46.14
N LEU A 585 -0.53 5.36 -45.64
CA LEU A 585 -1.67 4.74 -46.29
C LEU A 585 -2.91 5.62 -46.04
N GLN A 586 -3.51 6.16 -47.10
CA GLN A 586 -4.74 6.95 -47.00
C GLN A 586 -5.96 6.03 -46.81
N THR A 587 -6.13 5.50 -45.60
CA THR A 587 -7.24 4.63 -45.21
C THR A 587 -8.43 5.45 -44.70
N GLY A 588 -9.20 6.05 -45.62
CA GLY A 588 -10.40 6.81 -45.29
C GLY A 588 -10.84 7.77 -46.39
N ARG A 589 -12.14 8.07 -46.43
CA ARG A 589 -12.84 8.93 -47.40
C ARG A 589 -12.07 10.20 -47.82
N LYS A 590 -12.22 10.60 -49.09
CA LYS A 590 -11.83 11.94 -49.58
C LYS A 590 -12.51 13.01 -48.72
N ALA A 591 -11.76 14.03 -48.29
CA ALA A 591 -12.31 15.19 -47.58
C ALA A 591 -13.37 15.97 -48.39
N THR A 592 -13.31 15.92 -49.73
CA THR A 592 -14.14 16.71 -50.65
C THR A 592 -15.63 16.36 -50.70
N GLU A 593 -16.09 15.30 -50.01
CA GLU A 593 -17.53 14.98 -49.90
C GLU A 593 -18.08 15.50 -48.56
N ALA A 594 -17.39 15.26 -47.44
CA ALA A 594 -17.83 15.71 -46.12
C ALA A 594 -17.74 17.24 -45.93
N GLU A 595 -16.87 17.92 -46.66
CA GLU A 595 -16.86 19.39 -46.74
C GLU A 595 -18.06 19.92 -47.53
N ALA A 596 -18.45 19.24 -48.61
CA ALA A 596 -19.51 19.68 -49.52
C ALA A 596 -20.94 19.35 -49.04
N GLU A 597 -21.13 18.27 -48.27
CA GLU A 597 -22.43 17.96 -47.65
C GLU A 597 -22.73 18.86 -46.43
N ALA A 598 -21.69 19.36 -45.74
CA ALA A 598 -21.84 20.19 -44.56
C ALA A 598 -22.28 21.63 -44.89
N ASP A 599 -21.69 22.24 -45.92
CA ASP A 599 -22.04 23.60 -46.38
C ASP A 599 -23.47 23.69 -46.98
N ALA A 600 -24.19 22.55 -47.05
CA ALA A 600 -25.56 22.44 -47.56
C ALA A 600 -26.62 22.19 -46.44
N MET A 601 -26.22 22.22 -45.17
CA MET A 601 -27.13 22.05 -44.00
C MET A 601 -27.14 23.23 -43.01
N ASP A 602 -26.35 24.27 -43.26
CA ASP A 602 -26.12 25.38 -42.31
C ASP A 602 -27.16 26.55 -42.43
N GLU A 603 -28.38 26.33 -42.95
CA GLU A 603 -29.44 27.39 -43.04
C GLU A 603 -30.72 27.16 -42.19
N ASP A 604 -31.02 25.94 -41.70
CA ASP A 604 -32.34 25.60 -41.10
C ASP A 604 -32.32 25.16 -39.61
N ASP A 605 -31.14 24.94 -38.99
CA ASP A 605 -31.02 24.22 -37.69
C ASP A 605 -30.27 24.99 -36.57
N GLU A 606 -29.83 26.25 -36.80
CA GLU A 606 -29.08 27.03 -35.79
C GLU A 606 -29.93 27.42 -34.56
N SER A 607 -31.26 27.50 -34.68
CA SER A 607 -32.13 28.08 -33.64
C SER A 607 -32.51 27.13 -32.49
N ALA A 608 -31.90 25.94 -32.40
CA ALA A 608 -32.25 24.92 -31.39
C ALA A 608 -31.07 24.44 -30.52
N SER A 609 -29.83 24.56 -30.99
CA SER A 609 -28.65 24.11 -30.22
C SER A 609 -28.14 25.14 -29.22
N ASP A 610 -28.27 26.43 -29.51
CA ASP A 610 -27.68 27.49 -28.69
C ASP A 610 -28.36 27.61 -27.31
N ASP A 611 -29.66 27.33 -27.21
CA ASP A 611 -30.40 27.27 -25.93
C ASP A 611 -29.88 26.15 -24.99
N GLU A 612 -29.28 25.08 -25.53
CA GLU A 612 -28.64 24.01 -24.74
C GLU A 612 -27.14 24.31 -24.47
N GLU A 613 -26.39 24.82 -25.46
CA GLU A 613 -24.99 25.23 -25.25
C GLU A 613 -24.88 26.40 -24.24
N GLU A 614 -25.78 27.40 -24.28
CA GLU A 614 -25.82 28.48 -23.26
C GLU A 614 -26.17 27.94 -21.86
N GLN A 615 -27.00 26.90 -21.74
CA GLN A 615 -27.30 26.28 -20.45
C GLN A 615 -26.12 25.45 -19.90
N GLU A 616 -25.49 24.58 -20.70
CA GLU A 616 -24.27 23.85 -20.28
C GLU A 616 -23.14 24.83 -19.90
N GLN A 617 -23.06 25.99 -20.56
CA GLN A 617 -22.05 27.02 -20.29
C GLN A 617 -22.39 27.90 -19.07
N ALA A 618 -23.65 28.27 -18.85
CA ALA A 618 -24.09 28.95 -17.63
C ALA A 618 -24.00 28.05 -16.39
N GLU A 619 -24.18 26.73 -16.52
CA GLU A 619 -23.87 25.77 -15.46
C GLU A 619 -22.35 25.58 -15.27
N PHE A 620 -21.55 25.63 -16.34
CA PHE A 620 -20.09 25.64 -16.23
C PHE A 620 -19.60 26.83 -15.40
N GLU A 621 -20.05 28.06 -15.71
CA GLU A 621 -19.68 29.25 -14.95
C GLU A 621 -20.17 29.20 -13.50
N LYS A 622 -21.39 28.69 -13.24
CA LYS A 622 -21.87 28.47 -11.86
C LYS A 622 -20.97 27.50 -11.08
N VAL A 623 -20.57 26.37 -11.67
CA VAL A 623 -19.72 25.37 -10.99
C VAL A 623 -18.33 25.93 -10.69
N VAL A 624 -17.73 26.68 -11.62
CA VAL A 624 -16.42 27.33 -11.41
C VAL A 624 -16.51 28.48 -10.40
N ALA A 625 -17.61 29.25 -10.40
CA ALA A 625 -17.85 30.27 -9.39
C ALA A 625 -18.12 29.66 -8.01
N GLU A 626 -18.75 28.48 -7.94
CA GLU A 626 -19.04 27.77 -6.69
C GLU A 626 -17.77 27.15 -6.09
N THR A 627 -16.89 26.51 -6.88
CA THR A 627 -15.57 26.07 -6.38
C THR A 627 -14.72 27.25 -5.91
N SER A 628 -14.73 28.36 -6.65
CA SER A 628 -14.00 29.59 -6.27
C SER A 628 -14.53 30.20 -4.96
N ARG A 629 -15.85 30.26 -4.77
CA ARG A 629 -16.49 30.88 -3.59
C ARG A 629 -16.31 30.10 -2.29
N VAL A 630 -15.94 28.82 -2.34
CA VAL A 630 -15.61 28.04 -1.13
C VAL A 630 -14.34 28.56 -0.44
N ALA A 631 -13.48 29.31 -1.14
CA ALA A 631 -12.38 30.05 -0.52
C ALA A 631 -12.85 31.29 0.29
N GLU A 632 -13.98 31.90 -0.09
CA GLU A 632 -14.39 33.24 0.38
C GLU A 632 -15.90 33.40 0.64
N SER A 633 -16.49 32.60 1.54
CA SER A 633 -17.58 33.12 2.40
C SER A 633 -17.94 32.18 3.55
N SER A 634 -18.19 32.76 4.72
CA SER A 634 -18.80 32.05 5.85
C SER A 634 -19.72 32.97 6.66
N HIS A 635 -20.91 33.30 6.14
CA HIS A 635 -22.09 33.68 6.96
C HIS A 635 -23.43 33.71 6.18
N SER A 636 -24.46 33.07 6.76
CA SER A 636 -25.89 33.47 6.74
C SER A 636 -26.69 33.61 5.41
N GLY A 637 -27.68 32.73 5.20
CA GLY A 637 -28.84 33.00 4.32
C GLY A 637 -29.82 31.81 4.16
N ASN A 638 -31.09 31.98 4.52
CA ASN A 638 -32.14 30.94 4.41
C ASN A 638 -32.90 30.98 3.07
N SER A 639 -33.29 29.81 2.56
CA SER A 639 -34.56 29.59 1.83
C SER A 639 -34.99 28.12 2.02
N ASN A 640 -36.30 27.83 2.03
CA ASN A 640 -36.81 26.56 2.62
C ASN A 640 -37.79 25.76 1.73
N ASP A 641 -38.16 26.26 0.54
CA ASP A 641 -39.23 25.66 -0.29
C ASP A 641 -38.73 24.59 -1.29
N THR A 642 -37.42 24.47 -1.53
CA THR A 642 -36.86 23.43 -2.41
C THR A 642 -36.86 22.04 -1.76
N ALA A 643 -36.69 21.96 -0.43
CA ALA A 643 -36.52 20.72 0.31
C ALA A 643 -37.69 19.72 0.13
N HIS A 644 -38.93 20.20 0.01
CA HIS A 644 -40.10 19.34 -0.18
C HIS A 644 -40.23 18.76 -1.60
N LYS A 645 -39.53 19.28 -2.61
CA LYS A 645 -39.41 18.60 -3.92
C LYS A 645 -38.32 17.53 -3.89
N GLU A 646 -37.14 17.84 -3.34
CA GLU A 646 -36.03 16.89 -3.22
C GLU A 646 -36.43 15.63 -2.43
N GLN A 647 -37.10 15.79 -1.28
CA GLN A 647 -37.58 14.67 -0.46
C GLN A 647 -38.56 13.74 -1.19
N ASN A 648 -39.34 14.26 -2.15
CA ASN A 648 -40.29 13.44 -2.90
C ASN A 648 -39.61 12.63 -4.02
N LEU A 649 -38.56 13.16 -4.67
CA LEU A 649 -37.75 12.36 -5.61
C LEU A 649 -36.98 11.25 -4.89
N VAL A 650 -36.35 11.54 -3.74
CA VAL A 650 -35.60 10.53 -2.96
C VAL A 650 -36.52 9.40 -2.47
N ASN A 651 -37.73 9.73 -1.99
CA ASN A 651 -38.73 8.72 -1.60
C ASN A 651 -39.32 7.93 -2.77
N TRP A 652 -39.21 8.43 -4.01
CA TRP A 652 -39.61 7.71 -5.21
C TRP A 652 -38.50 6.73 -5.64
N ALA A 653 -37.26 7.21 -5.82
CA ALA A 653 -36.11 6.37 -6.19
C ALA A 653 -35.87 5.21 -5.20
N LEU A 654 -35.99 5.48 -3.89
CA LEU A 654 -35.86 4.43 -2.86
C LEU A 654 -36.95 3.36 -2.95
N LYS A 655 -38.17 3.72 -3.39
CA LYS A 655 -39.28 2.77 -3.62
C LYS A 655 -39.14 1.98 -4.91
N GLU A 656 -38.32 2.43 -5.85
CA GLU A 656 -38.04 1.74 -7.10
C GLU A 656 -36.91 0.72 -6.90
N TYR A 657 -35.80 1.13 -6.27
CA TYR A 657 -34.69 0.25 -5.89
C TYR A 657 -35.13 -0.95 -5.02
N VAL A 658 -36.02 -0.71 -4.04
CA VAL A 658 -36.60 -1.78 -3.19
C VAL A 658 -37.56 -2.70 -3.98
N ARG A 659 -38.11 -2.25 -5.11
CA ARG A 659 -38.97 -3.06 -5.98
C ARG A 659 -38.15 -3.98 -6.90
N GLU A 660 -37.04 -3.48 -7.42
CA GLU A 660 -36.13 -4.26 -8.28
C GLU A 660 -35.35 -5.30 -7.48
N GLY A 661 -34.94 -4.99 -6.25
CA GLY A 661 -34.21 -5.91 -5.36
C GLY A 661 -34.96 -7.19 -4.94
N LEU A 662 -36.26 -7.31 -5.23
CA LEU A 662 -37.06 -8.52 -5.03
C LEU A 662 -37.41 -9.25 -6.34
N GLY A 663 -36.96 -8.73 -7.48
CA GLY A 663 -37.36 -9.16 -8.83
C GLY A 663 -36.69 -10.43 -9.39
N GLN A 664 -36.18 -11.34 -8.55
CA GLN A 664 -35.57 -12.60 -9.03
C GLN A 664 -35.47 -13.71 -7.97
N THR A 665 -36.54 -14.49 -7.81
CA THR A 665 -36.43 -15.91 -7.41
C THR A 665 -37.29 -16.77 -8.35
N ASN A 666 -36.83 -17.99 -8.64
CA ASN A 666 -37.22 -18.73 -9.83
C ASN A 666 -38.50 -19.57 -9.66
N THR A 667 -39.19 -19.84 -10.76
CA THR A 667 -40.44 -20.63 -10.77
C THR A 667 -40.21 -22.12 -10.46
N ASN A 668 -41.02 -22.71 -9.57
CA ASN A 668 -41.78 -23.97 -9.81
C ASN A 668 -42.36 -24.61 -8.52
N ALA A 669 -43.67 -24.50 -8.30
CA ALA A 669 -44.52 -25.49 -7.61
C ALA A 669 -46.01 -25.15 -7.81
N ALA A 670 -46.90 -26.15 -7.83
CA ALA A 670 -48.31 -25.98 -8.19
C ALA A 670 -49.27 -25.92 -6.98
N GLY A 671 -50.43 -25.28 -7.18
CA GLY A 671 -51.68 -25.62 -6.46
C GLY A 671 -52.38 -24.48 -5.71
N SER A 672 -53.64 -24.21 -6.09
CA SER A 672 -54.78 -23.64 -5.31
C SER A 672 -54.52 -22.72 -4.09
N GLY A 673 -55.17 -21.56 -3.92
CA GLY A 673 -56.24 -20.91 -4.71
C GLY A 673 -57.19 -20.09 -3.81
N VAL A 674 -58.15 -19.35 -4.42
CA VAL A 674 -59.22 -18.56 -3.76
C VAL A 674 -58.77 -17.23 -3.10
N ALA A 675 -59.71 -16.27 -3.00
CA ALA A 675 -59.56 -14.90 -2.49
C ALA A 675 -59.61 -14.83 -0.92
N THR A 676 -59.44 -13.70 -0.20
CA THR A 676 -60.18 -12.42 -0.27
C THR A 676 -59.50 -11.20 0.39
N LYS A 677 -60.07 -10.01 0.10
CA LYS A 677 -59.87 -8.66 0.68
C LYS A 677 -59.72 -8.54 2.21
N GLY A 678 -59.09 -7.42 2.64
CA GLY A 678 -59.26 -6.74 3.94
C GLY A 678 -58.25 -7.14 5.03
N SER A 679 -58.00 -6.34 6.08
CA SER A 679 -58.43 -4.96 6.40
C SER A 679 -57.44 -4.33 7.42
N GLU A 680 -57.64 -3.05 7.76
CA GLU A 680 -56.81 -2.26 8.68
C GLU A 680 -56.90 -2.64 10.19
N ASP A 681 -55.83 -2.29 10.91
CA ASP A 681 -55.75 -1.77 12.30
C ASP A 681 -56.05 -2.58 13.61
N ALA A 682 -55.06 -2.44 14.52
CA ALA A 682 -55.15 -2.10 15.96
C ALA A 682 -55.27 -3.15 17.10
N ALA A 683 -54.80 -2.68 18.28
CA ALA A 683 -55.13 -3.04 19.67
C ALA A 683 -54.43 -4.23 20.40
N GLU A 684 -53.41 -3.85 21.19
CA GLU A 684 -53.16 -4.14 22.62
C GLU A 684 -53.66 -5.42 23.36
N ALA A 685 -52.68 -6.11 23.96
CA ALA A 685 -52.52 -6.43 25.40
C ALA A 685 -53.60 -7.15 26.25
N ALA A 686 -53.23 -8.34 26.77
CA ALA A 686 -53.39 -8.83 28.16
C ALA A 686 -52.97 -10.33 28.27
N LEU A 687 -52.69 -10.97 29.41
CA LEU A 687 -51.97 -10.73 30.69
C LEU A 687 -52.27 -11.96 31.60
N GLY A 688 -51.31 -12.45 32.40
CA GLY A 688 -51.49 -13.49 33.43
C GLY A 688 -50.16 -14.25 33.73
N GLN A 689 -49.46 -14.08 34.86
CA GLN A 689 -49.75 -14.42 36.29
C GLN A 689 -49.80 -15.95 36.55
N VAL A 690 -49.21 -16.57 37.60
CA VAL A 690 -48.46 -16.20 38.85
C VAL A 690 -47.47 -17.37 39.18
N ALA A 691 -46.52 -17.41 40.15
CA ALA A 691 -46.08 -16.60 41.32
C ALA A 691 -44.51 -16.73 41.47
N ALA A 692 -43.72 -15.99 42.28
CA ALA A 692 -43.56 -15.85 43.76
C ALA A 692 -43.10 -17.12 44.54
N GLY A 693 -42.03 -17.09 45.36
CA GLY A 693 -41.07 -16.01 45.63
C GLY A 693 -39.92 -16.38 46.61
N ALA A 694 -39.09 -15.36 46.93
CA ALA A 694 -38.29 -15.08 48.16
C ALA A 694 -37.42 -16.20 48.82
N ASP A 695 -36.07 -16.11 48.98
CA ASP A 695 -35.14 -15.02 49.41
C ASP A 695 -35.25 -14.72 50.94
N PRO A 696 -34.18 -14.44 51.75
CA PRO A 696 -33.16 -13.39 51.50
C PRO A 696 -31.72 -13.50 52.13
N THR A 697 -30.87 -12.46 51.87
CA THR A 697 -29.77 -11.90 52.75
C THR A 697 -28.51 -12.77 53.06
N GLU A 698 -27.28 -12.26 53.35
CA GLU A 698 -26.65 -10.91 53.33
C GLU A 698 -25.08 -10.94 53.39
N VAL A 699 -24.41 -9.89 52.87
CA VAL A 699 -23.25 -9.13 53.43
C VAL A 699 -21.88 -9.80 53.83
N ASN A 700 -20.82 -9.42 53.08
CA ASN A 700 -19.43 -9.05 53.48
C ASN A 700 -18.26 -10.02 53.85
N ILE A 701 -17.05 -9.56 53.42
CA ILE A 701 -15.74 -9.49 54.13
C ILE A 701 -14.81 -10.74 54.26
N ASN A 702 -13.68 -10.63 53.52
CA ASN A 702 -12.28 -10.96 53.87
C ASN A 702 -11.82 -12.34 54.41
N LYS A 703 -11.09 -13.04 53.52
CA LYS A 703 -9.60 -13.21 53.56
C LYS A 703 -8.94 -14.25 54.52
N ARG A 704 -8.46 -15.33 53.86
CA ARG A 704 -7.19 -16.09 54.04
C ARG A 704 -7.07 -17.27 55.04
N GLN A 705 -6.21 -18.21 54.59
CA GLN A 705 -5.50 -19.28 55.32
C GLN A 705 -6.40 -20.42 55.87
N ARG A 706 -5.93 -21.66 56.07
CA ARG A 706 -4.80 -22.52 55.60
C ARG A 706 -5.14 -23.91 56.24
N GLU A 707 -4.88 -25.08 55.65
CA GLU A 707 -3.73 -25.97 55.93
C GLU A 707 -4.02 -27.37 55.34
N GLU A 708 -2.98 -27.98 54.74
CA GLU A 708 -2.59 -29.41 54.79
C GLU A 708 -3.57 -30.56 54.36
N ASP A 709 -3.13 -31.78 53.99
CA ASP A 709 -1.76 -32.36 54.02
C ASP A 709 -1.41 -33.34 52.86
N GLU A 710 -0.14 -33.80 52.88
CA GLU A 710 0.58 -34.85 52.11
C GLU A 710 -0.14 -36.20 51.83
N GLY A 711 0.35 -37.12 50.97
CA GLY A 711 1.64 -37.23 50.25
C GLY A 711 1.67 -38.46 49.31
N ARG A 712 2.80 -39.07 48.88
CA ARG A 712 4.23 -38.89 49.21
C ARG A 712 5.15 -39.57 48.14
N MET A 713 6.32 -38.97 47.86
CA MET A 713 7.71 -39.53 47.82
C MET A 713 8.05 -40.94 47.25
N ALA A 714 9.24 -41.23 46.66
CA ALA A 714 10.40 -40.39 46.28
C ALA A 714 11.48 -41.12 45.40
N ASP A 715 12.18 -40.34 44.57
CA ASP A 715 13.64 -40.27 44.27
C ASP A 715 14.60 -41.48 44.51
N LYS A 716 15.37 -41.91 43.46
CA LYS A 716 16.87 -41.94 43.47
C LYS A 716 17.65 -42.46 42.23
N ARG A 717 18.67 -41.67 41.87
CA ARG A 717 20.07 -42.00 41.43
C ARG A 717 20.44 -42.77 40.13
N GLN A 718 21.42 -42.14 39.46
CA GLN A 718 22.39 -42.57 38.44
C GLN A 718 23.01 -43.99 38.55
N LYS A 719 23.30 -44.62 37.41
CA LYS A 719 24.69 -44.90 36.94
C LYS A 719 24.78 -45.24 35.43
N SER A 720 26.01 -45.28 34.91
CA SER A 720 26.40 -45.51 33.49
C SER A 720 26.66 -46.99 33.17
N ILE A 721 26.49 -47.39 31.89
CA ILE A 721 27.33 -48.37 31.17
C ILE A 721 27.08 -48.30 29.64
N GLU A 722 28.17 -48.37 28.88
CA GLU A 722 28.30 -48.81 27.47
C GLU A 722 29.28 -50.03 27.50
N PRO A 723 29.44 -50.89 26.45
CA PRO A 723 29.22 -50.63 25.02
C PRO A 723 28.59 -51.79 24.19
N GLN A 724 28.61 -51.63 22.85
CA GLN A 724 29.14 -52.60 21.86
C GLN A 724 28.21 -53.11 20.73
N ALA A 725 28.33 -52.43 19.58
CA ALA A 725 28.39 -52.92 18.18
C ALA A 725 27.61 -54.16 17.70
N ALA A 726 26.79 -53.92 16.67
CA ALA A 726 26.65 -54.78 15.47
C ALA A 726 26.38 -53.87 14.25
N ALA A 727 26.55 -54.39 13.03
CA ALA A 727 26.35 -53.63 11.78
C ALA A 727 25.40 -54.37 10.83
N ALA A 728 24.72 -53.62 9.97
CA ALA A 728 24.07 -54.08 8.75
C ALA A 728 24.06 -52.92 7.74
N ASP A 729 24.37 -53.21 6.48
CA ASP A 729 23.86 -52.42 5.36
C ASP A 729 22.36 -52.67 5.22
N ASP A 730 21.63 -51.73 4.63
CA ASP A 730 20.60 -52.06 3.66
C ASP A 730 20.52 -50.92 2.64
N SER A 731 20.47 -51.30 1.37
CA SER A 731 20.39 -50.42 0.21
C SER A 731 19.32 -50.99 -0.71
N ASP A 732 18.45 -50.14 -1.23
CA ASP A 732 17.69 -50.44 -2.44
C ASP A 732 17.33 -49.14 -3.16
N ASP A 733 17.38 -49.20 -4.49
CA ASP A 733 17.09 -48.09 -5.41
C ASP A 733 15.68 -48.25 -6.00
N ASP A 734 14.90 -47.18 -6.04
CA ASP A 734 13.66 -47.11 -6.85
C ASP A 734 13.96 -46.40 -8.18
N GLU A 735 14.07 -47.18 -9.26
CA GLU A 735 14.49 -46.71 -10.59
C GLU A 735 13.37 -45.99 -11.36
N PHE A 736 13.70 -44.88 -12.02
CA PHE A 736 12.75 -44.02 -12.74
C PHE A 736 12.46 -44.53 -14.16
N VAL A 737 11.33 -45.21 -14.34
CA VAL A 737 10.88 -45.73 -15.65
C VAL A 737 10.42 -44.60 -16.57
N VAL A 738 11.08 -44.48 -17.73
CA VAL A 738 10.70 -43.56 -18.83
C VAL A 738 9.73 -44.28 -19.78
N PRO A 739 8.55 -43.71 -20.10
CA PRO A 739 7.64 -44.30 -21.09
C PRO A 739 8.21 -44.30 -22.51
N GLU A 740 8.11 -45.44 -23.20
CA GLU A 740 8.57 -45.61 -24.58
C GLU A 740 7.54 -45.05 -25.59
N ILE A 741 8.02 -44.33 -26.61
CA ILE A 741 7.18 -43.70 -27.63
C ILE A 741 7.03 -44.65 -28.83
N VAL A 742 5.87 -45.29 -28.94
CA VAL A 742 5.52 -46.11 -30.12
C VAL A 742 4.99 -45.19 -31.23
N MET A 743 5.77 -45.09 -32.30
CA MET A 743 5.33 -44.50 -33.58
C MET A 743 4.46 -45.53 -34.31
N GLY A 744 3.19 -45.20 -34.56
CA GLY A 744 2.31 -45.99 -35.42
C GLY A 744 2.25 -45.38 -36.82
N ASP A 745 2.64 -46.15 -37.84
CA ASP A 745 2.55 -45.79 -39.26
C ASP A 745 1.61 -46.75 -40.00
N SER A 746 0.97 -46.22 -41.04
CA SER A 746 0.31 -46.91 -42.18
C SER A 746 -0.75 -48.01 -41.93
N ASP A 747 -2.01 -47.59 -42.12
CA ASP A 747 -2.90 -48.02 -43.23
C ASP A 747 -3.70 -49.36 -43.23
N ASP A 748 -4.73 -49.30 -44.09
CA ASP A 748 -5.54 -50.33 -44.79
C ASP A 748 -6.81 -50.99 -44.17
N GLU A 749 -7.95 -50.54 -44.73
CA GLU A 749 -9.10 -51.28 -45.31
C GLU A 749 -10.29 -51.84 -44.45
N ASP A 750 -11.48 -51.66 -45.06
CA ASP A 750 -12.78 -52.37 -44.97
C ASP A 750 -13.50 -52.66 -43.62
N GLU A 751 -14.50 -51.83 -43.27
CA GLU A 751 -15.96 -52.08 -43.53
C GLU A 751 -16.84 -50.83 -43.27
#